data_AF-P86956-F1
#
_entry.id   AF-P86956-F1
#
_cell.length_a   1.000
_cell.length_b   1.000
_cell.length_c   1.000
_cell.angle_alpha   90.00
_cell.angle_beta   90.00
_cell.angle_gamma   90.00
#
_symmetry.space_group_name_H-M   'P 1'
#
loop_
_entity.id
_entity.type
_entity.pdbx_description
1 polymer ?
#
loop_
_entity_poly.entity_id
_entity_poly.type
_entity_poly.pdbx_seq_one_letter_code
_entity_poly.pdbx_strand_id
1 'polypeptide(L)'
;MKWVKSGVGILGILLIICHAVTSQRRILDITDNLKITFKTISNFGPRAQSIQNVTIENVGIKDIPDFGWRCYFCHDQLLFPGTFNLARSQYFLRPILDNYVVLSDGFLLEFIKGCMYRITPIPRNAPIKTRDKREFTLLAEQFSVSKYDSFPNWYCETISGGNTEVANIRSTENLKYVEDFDSSYNWFRIPHDFRSVPLQPQDRYSANHKASSVEECKYKVIPTPVKASVRKVQRNFGTTVYYGTTDTSIRGKLFKVAEKLALKHKLGLVEMTPGQPVNNGISLVVTGNYIERNIPSPDEAYRLSVSADLISIEAPALPGLINGIETMHSLSAWDMALPYGGVKDFPRFPFRGIFLDIASNFPGYNYMMKFLTVMAQYKLNKLVLPLYNNEGFRLELNDSPGYEFQALHLVGGNRCHDLKEENCLFSQLGSFAGNSDGYLTKGDMVDLIKTADLLNIEIIMSLNIGESARGAIVPLKTSKHNRLLYDPEDTDFVDRFYPQKDSSMNPCREETMIFYDHMLKQLKAIYKAASVPLKTIMIGSKVNFDQVLNSKYCYPKNLNSTQRLMERENLERNINGFKLNFTKRLVKTAHDNGINEVMAIDDVFTTEFDAAGNTPNTVYDTVDSETNKTRFNATVTAVHSRYDTVRDERLWKRGDRFAELGYKVIISPPILDFNYAVEPDPDRPGDYDSVIRNISFSKLFRFVPDSHCCNIPNAIQHDCALESDCTTAGPPDSYIGTLGKLDTRKLRSLKDWNELLFPRLLIFAERSWHKSSWEDSFEPHRVRMNNITRQIITNYTVPNWNDIIQEESKVLGCISRKEKLRLMHEDGLKPYVEPPGARLLGGNTMRIAASTTEDSFWVQASVNGNPWTDNVKVLDVNPTDSVRLRTVHPAKAELRSKEVKLNLTSLPTPREQFRKIAQDALSRRIGIDIQRARMPPMPVNPTYRPPVPLPSFDPADDRAPDLAAIAAAHPPPLPPGMPPHMMPNMPFPPRPPFVPPLLPPGQMRALGQQAGQALRGQGQQTGQQTLPAQPRGPMGLTGQAAGTGVAGQSGQQPSAAGQGTQQGLPGQQRTGVVPGQWPFFPGMPAAQFPPMFNPQMQRALQMRGQGQIPQTQGAVAGAGQSRVPQQQAG
;
A
#
# COMPACT_ATOMS: atom_id res chain seq x y z
N MET A 1 -5.78 -44.26 55.44
CA MET A 1 -4.77 -43.84 54.43
C MET A 1 -5.33 -43.56 53.03
N LYS A 2 -6.38 -44.23 52.51
CA LYS A 2 -6.97 -43.87 51.20
C LYS A 2 -7.68 -42.50 51.15
N TRP A 3 -8.25 -42.03 52.27
CA TRP A 3 -8.91 -40.71 52.36
C TRP A 3 -7.94 -39.51 52.38
N VAL A 4 -6.70 -39.71 52.84
CA VAL A 4 -5.69 -38.64 52.91
C VAL A 4 -5.13 -38.31 51.51
N LYS A 5 -5.07 -39.28 50.59
CA LYS A 5 -4.63 -39.04 49.20
C LYS A 5 -5.67 -38.27 48.37
N SER A 6 -6.96 -38.44 48.62
CA SER A 6 -8.01 -37.65 47.96
C SER A 6 -8.09 -36.22 48.50
N GLY A 7 -7.85 -36.00 49.79
CA GLY A 7 -7.82 -34.65 50.39
C GLY A 7 -6.68 -33.78 49.87
N VAL A 8 -5.48 -34.35 49.67
CA VAL A 8 -4.32 -33.63 49.11
C VAL A 8 -4.51 -33.30 47.62
N GLY A 9 -5.17 -34.19 46.87
CA GLY A 9 -5.53 -33.93 45.47
C GLY A 9 -6.54 -32.77 45.33
N ILE A 10 -7.57 -32.73 46.18
CA ILE A 10 -8.59 -31.67 46.16
C ILE A 10 -7.99 -30.32 46.62
N LEU A 11 -7.14 -30.31 47.67
CA LEU A 11 -6.46 -29.07 48.09
C LEU A 11 -5.48 -28.54 47.03
N GLY A 12 -4.75 -29.43 46.35
CA GLY A 12 -3.86 -29.06 45.26
C GLY A 12 -4.61 -28.45 44.08
N ILE A 13 -5.74 -29.04 43.68
CA ILE A 13 -6.62 -28.50 42.64
C ILE A 13 -7.21 -27.15 43.07
N LEU A 14 -7.68 -27.01 44.30
CA LEU A 14 -8.20 -25.73 44.82
C LEU A 14 -7.12 -24.65 44.86
N LEU A 15 -5.88 -24.97 45.25
CA LEU A 15 -4.75 -24.03 45.25
C LEU A 15 -4.35 -23.58 43.84
N ILE A 16 -4.35 -24.49 42.87
CA ILE A 16 -4.07 -24.18 41.46
C ILE A 16 -5.18 -23.29 40.89
N ILE A 17 -6.45 -23.62 41.15
CA ILE A 17 -7.60 -22.77 40.75
C ILE A 17 -7.50 -21.40 41.42
N CYS A 18 -7.16 -21.32 42.71
CA CYS A 18 -7.04 -20.05 43.42
C CYS A 18 -5.86 -19.19 42.89
N HIS A 19 -4.72 -19.81 42.56
CA HIS A 19 -3.60 -19.09 41.93
C HIS A 19 -3.96 -18.59 40.53
N ALA A 20 -4.58 -19.41 39.68
CA ALA A 20 -5.01 -19.00 38.34
C ALA A 20 -6.09 -17.89 38.38
N VAL A 21 -7.02 -17.96 39.34
CA VAL A 21 -8.03 -16.90 39.54
C VAL A 21 -7.40 -15.61 40.05
N THR A 22 -6.38 -15.68 40.90
CA THR A 22 -5.70 -14.48 41.44
C THR A 22 -4.81 -13.80 40.41
N SER A 23 -4.09 -14.56 39.57
CA SER A 23 -3.33 -14.00 38.45
C SER A 23 -4.24 -13.37 37.39
N GLN A 24 -5.29 -14.09 36.95
CA GLN A 24 -6.20 -13.58 35.92
C GLN A 24 -6.90 -12.30 36.36
N ARG A 25 -7.27 -12.20 37.65
CA ARG A 25 -7.80 -10.95 38.22
C ARG A 25 -6.78 -9.82 38.18
N ARG A 26 -5.49 -10.11 38.33
CA ARG A 26 -4.43 -9.10 38.34
C ARG A 26 -4.19 -8.48 36.96
N ILE A 27 -4.16 -9.28 35.90
CA ILE A 27 -4.01 -8.73 34.54
C ILE A 27 -5.24 -7.91 34.14
N LEU A 28 -6.44 -8.41 34.44
CA LEU A 28 -7.69 -7.69 34.15
C LEU A 28 -7.80 -6.39 34.96
N ASP A 29 -7.38 -6.39 36.24
CA ASP A 29 -7.30 -5.16 37.06
C ASP A 29 -6.38 -4.10 36.42
N ILE A 30 -5.41 -4.49 35.58
CA ILE A 30 -4.57 -3.55 34.83
C ILE A 30 -5.27 -3.14 33.53
N THR A 31 -5.60 -4.11 32.67
CA THR A 31 -6.04 -3.84 31.29
C THR A 31 -7.44 -3.24 31.19
N ASP A 32 -8.31 -3.48 32.18
CA ASP A 32 -9.66 -2.89 32.24
C ASP A 32 -9.63 -1.45 32.77
N ASN A 33 -8.58 -1.08 33.50
CA ASN A 33 -8.43 0.23 34.14
C ASN A 33 -7.40 1.14 33.46
N LEU A 34 -6.61 0.63 32.51
CA LEU A 34 -5.74 1.44 31.67
C LEU A 34 -6.51 2.03 30.49
N LYS A 35 -6.50 3.36 30.41
CA LYS A 35 -6.96 4.10 29.25
C LYS A 35 -5.77 4.70 28.50
N ILE A 36 -5.64 4.36 27.23
CA ILE A 36 -4.60 4.88 26.34
C ILE A 36 -5.20 5.97 25.46
N THR A 37 -4.46 7.06 25.26
CA THR A 37 -4.75 8.07 24.23
C THR A 37 -3.49 8.29 23.41
N PHE A 38 -3.61 8.29 22.08
CA PHE A 38 -2.50 8.48 21.15
C PHE A 38 -2.79 9.70 20.26
N LYS A 39 -1.90 10.70 20.28
CA LYS A 39 -2.08 11.95 19.54
C LYS A 39 -0.87 12.24 18.65
N THR A 40 -1.09 12.37 17.35
CA THR A 40 -0.05 12.92 16.45
C THR A 40 0.03 14.43 16.62
N ILE A 41 1.16 14.91 17.12
CA ILE A 41 1.42 16.34 17.37
C ILE A 41 1.85 17.04 16.08
N SER A 42 2.83 16.47 15.37
CA SER A 42 3.40 17.06 14.16
C SER A 42 4.16 16.02 13.34
N ASN A 43 4.05 16.09 12.01
CA ASN A 43 4.89 15.33 11.06
C ASN A 43 6.19 16.07 10.68
N PHE A 44 6.46 17.22 11.32
CA PHE A 44 7.60 18.08 11.01
C PHE A 44 8.61 18.12 12.17
N GLY A 45 8.79 16.98 12.84
CA GLY A 45 9.82 16.82 13.86
C GLY A 45 11.24 16.80 13.29
N PRO A 46 12.26 16.83 14.16
CA PRO A 46 13.66 16.78 13.76
C PRO A 46 13.95 15.58 12.85
N ARG A 47 14.79 15.76 11.82
CA ARG A 47 15.21 14.70 10.88
C ARG A 47 14.03 14.03 10.13
N ALA A 48 13.01 14.81 9.77
CA ALA A 48 11.81 14.34 9.06
C ALA A 48 11.10 13.19 9.80
N GLN A 49 10.99 13.34 11.11
CA GLN A 49 10.27 12.42 12.00
C GLN A 49 8.91 13.00 12.35
N SER A 50 7.94 12.13 12.62
CA SER A 50 6.69 12.51 13.25
C SER A 50 6.77 12.38 14.77
N ILE A 51 6.05 13.25 15.46
CA ILE A 51 6.02 13.37 16.92
C ILE A 51 4.63 12.97 17.38
N GLN A 52 4.55 11.97 18.26
CA GLN A 52 3.30 11.52 18.87
C GLN A 52 3.38 11.65 20.39
N ASN A 53 2.29 12.07 21.02
CA ASN A 53 2.13 12.03 22.47
C ASN A 53 1.23 10.86 22.84
N VAL A 54 1.66 10.05 23.81
CA VAL A 54 0.88 8.94 24.35
C VAL A 54 0.57 9.22 25.80
N THR A 55 -0.70 9.19 26.16
CA THR A 55 -1.18 9.31 27.54
C THR A 55 -1.66 7.95 28.03
N ILE A 56 -1.17 7.53 29.20
CA ILE A 56 -1.63 6.36 29.93
C ILE A 56 -2.32 6.84 31.21
N GLU A 57 -3.62 6.65 31.30
CA GLU A 57 -4.48 7.09 32.42
C GLU A 57 -5.01 5.88 33.19
N ASN A 58 -4.88 5.88 34.51
CA ASN A 58 -5.55 4.90 35.37
C ASN A 58 -6.97 5.37 35.69
N VAL A 59 -7.96 4.86 34.97
CA VAL A 59 -9.38 5.18 35.16
C VAL A 59 -10.06 4.29 36.23
N GLY A 60 -9.31 3.37 36.83
CA GLY A 60 -9.79 2.48 37.86
C GLY A 60 -9.94 3.13 39.23
N ILE A 61 -10.23 2.30 40.23
CA ILE A 61 -10.35 2.68 41.66
C ILE A 61 -9.20 2.15 42.52
N LYS A 62 -8.22 1.49 41.90
CA LYS A 62 -7.01 0.94 42.54
C LYS A 62 -5.79 1.46 41.80
N ASP A 63 -4.70 1.61 42.52
CA ASP A 63 -3.41 1.97 41.94
C ASP A 63 -2.88 0.82 41.06
N ILE A 64 -2.33 1.17 39.90
CA ILE A 64 -1.67 0.21 39.01
C ILE A 64 -0.19 0.15 39.40
N PRO A 65 0.35 -1.04 39.74
CA PRO A 65 1.71 -1.18 40.26
C PRO A 65 2.75 -0.69 39.25
N ASP A 66 3.93 -0.32 39.72
CA ASP A 66 5.08 0.12 38.89
C ASP A 66 5.97 -1.03 38.42
N PHE A 67 5.55 -2.28 38.63
CA PHE A 67 6.28 -3.48 38.19
C PHE A 67 5.33 -4.66 37.97
N GLY A 68 5.86 -5.72 37.35
CA GLY A 68 5.17 -7.00 37.19
C GLY A 68 4.25 -7.11 35.97
N TRP A 69 4.22 -6.08 35.13
CA TRP A 69 3.50 -6.08 33.86
C TRP A 69 4.29 -5.35 32.77
N ARG A 70 3.97 -5.66 31.52
CA ARG A 70 4.50 -4.98 30.33
C ARG A 70 3.43 -5.02 29.24
N CYS A 71 3.36 -3.99 28.39
CA CYS A 71 2.35 -3.92 27.33
C CYS A 71 3.00 -3.86 25.95
N TYR A 72 2.32 -4.47 24.99
CA TYR A 72 2.73 -4.59 23.60
C TYR A 72 1.81 -3.78 22.71
N PHE A 73 2.39 -3.18 21.67
CA PHE A 73 1.64 -2.47 20.65
C PHE A 73 2.37 -2.46 19.31
N CYS A 74 1.60 -2.36 18.24
CA CYS A 74 2.09 -2.35 16.87
C CYS A 74 2.00 -0.94 16.29
N HIS A 75 3.07 -0.47 15.64
CA HIS A 75 3.13 0.84 15.00
C HIS A 75 3.67 0.74 13.57
N ASP A 76 3.04 1.45 12.62
CA ASP A 76 3.37 1.39 11.19
C ASP A 76 4.64 2.15 10.80
N GLN A 77 5.30 2.86 11.72
CA GLN A 77 6.62 3.46 11.44
C GLN A 77 7.66 3.01 12.46
N LEU A 78 8.94 3.03 12.08
CA LEU A 78 10.04 2.72 12.99
C LEU A 78 10.10 3.80 14.07
N LEU A 79 10.04 3.43 15.34
CA LEU A 79 10.12 4.36 16.46
C LEU A 79 11.59 4.63 16.82
N PHE A 80 11.90 5.88 17.16
CA PHE A 80 13.23 6.39 17.47
C PHE A 80 14.31 5.95 16.47
N PRO A 81 14.10 6.17 15.16
CA PRO A 81 15.02 5.63 14.14
C PRO A 81 16.44 6.20 14.27
N GLY A 82 16.59 7.38 14.88
CA GLY A 82 17.90 8.00 15.14
C GLY A 82 18.76 7.30 16.21
N THR A 83 18.17 6.46 17.06
CA THR A 83 18.86 5.64 18.07
C THR A 83 18.78 4.15 17.76
N PHE A 84 18.18 3.78 16.63
CA PHE A 84 18.00 2.40 16.22
C PHE A 84 19.19 1.96 15.35
N ASN A 85 19.88 0.91 15.75
CA ASN A 85 20.89 0.27 14.93
C ASN A 85 20.20 -0.73 14.02
N LEU A 86 20.03 -0.41 12.73
CA LEU A 86 19.36 -1.28 11.76
C LEU A 86 20.01 -2.66 11.66
N ALA A 87 21.36 -2.72 11.62
CA ALA A 87 22.09 -3.98 11.49
C ALA A 87 21.92 -4.91 12.69
N ARG A 88 21.77 -4.36 13.90
CA ARG A 88 21.51 -5.15 15.13
C ARG A 88 20.03 -5.25 15.49
N SER A 89 19.18 -4.45 14.84
CA SER A 89 17.78 -4.26 15.17
C SER A 89 17.51 -3.96 16.64
N GLN A 90 18.37 -3.12 17.22
CA GLN A 90 18.38 -2.80 18.64
C GLN A 90 18.63 -1.31 18.82
N TYR A 91 18.07 -0.73 19.87
CA TYR A 91 18.41 0.63 20.25
C TYR A 91 19.82 0.68 20.84
N PHE A 92 20.62 1.64 20.38
CA PHE A 92 21.92 1.96 20.97
C PHE A 92 21.78 3.23 21.81
N LEU A 93 21.86 3.08 23.13
CA LEU A 93 22.07 4.19 24.05
C LEU A 93 23.17 3.82 25.04
N ARG A 94 23.95 4.83 25.45
CA ARG A 94 25.12 4.80 26.37
C ARG A 94 25.01 3.73 27.50
N PRO A 95 26.14 3.23 28.03
CA PRO A 95 26.47 1.81 28.29
C PRO A 95 25.61 0.99 29.27
N ILE A 96 24.47 1.49 29.75
CA ILE A 96 23.78 0.93 30.92
C ILE A 96 22.54 0.11 30.54
N LEU A 97 21.92 0.36 29.38
CA LEU A 97 20.68 -0.33 28.95
C LEU A 97 20.70 -0.60 27.44
N ASP A 98 21.39 -1.65 27.02
CA ASP A 98 21.30 -2.13 25.63
C ASP A 98 19.84 -2.51 25.30
N ASN A 99 19.37 -2.16 24.10
CA ASN A 99 18.05 -2.49 23.53
C ASN A 99 16.85 -1.64 23.96
N TYR A 100 17.03 -0.67 24.87
CA TYR A 100 15.93 0.14 25.40
C TYR A 100 16.04 1.63 25.04
N VAL A 101 14.89 2.28 24.85
CA VAL A 101 14.75 3.73 24.93
C VAL A 101 14.03 4.07 26.23
N VAL A 102 14.61 4.95 27.05
CA VAL A 102 13.96 5.47 28.27
C VAL A 102 13.00 6.58 27.87
N LEU A 103 11.70 6.38 28.13
CA LEU A 103 10.64 7.34 27.86
C LEU A 103 10.47 8.32 29.04
N SER A 104 9.98 9.53 28.75
CA SER A 104 10.02 10.69 29.68
C SER A 104 9.24 10.54 30.99
N ASP A 105 8.34 9.56 31.12
CA ASP A 105 7.51 9.33 32.32
C ASP A 105 7.64 7.90 32.87
N GLY A 106 8.84 7.33 32.78
CA GLY A 106 9.19 6.15 33.57
C GLY A 106 8.90 4.80 32.94
N PHE A 107 8.90 4.74 31.60
CA PHE A 107 8.77 3.50 30.84
C PHE A 107 10.03 3.21 30.03
N LEU A 108 10.36 1.93 29.88
CA LEU A 108 11.32 1.44 28.89
C LEU A 108 10.55 1.01 27.64
N LEU A 109 10.99 1.49 26.48
CA LEU A 109 10.52 1.01 25.18
C LEU A 109 11.55 0.04 24.58
N GLU A 110 11.07 -1.07 24.08
CA GLU A 110 11.86 -2.08 23.37
C GLU A 110 11.20 -2.41 22.03
N PHE A 111 12.01 -2.54 20.99
CA PHE A 111 11.57 -3.08 19.70
C PHE A 111 11.66 -4.60 19.74
N ILE A 112 10.60 -5.31 19.36
CA ILE A 112 10.56 -6.77 19.41
C ILE A 112 10.82 -7.36 18.02
N LYS A 113 9.86 -7.20 17.10
CA LYS A 113 9.92 -7.60 15.69
C LYS A 113 8.65 -7.17 14.95
N GLY A 114 8.72 -7.18 13.63
CA GLY A 114 7.72 -6.62 12.72
C GLY A 114 7.40 -5.18 13.08
N CYS A 115 6.12 -4.91 13.33
CA CYS A 115 5.65 -3.63 13.82
C CYS A 115 5.61 -3.54 15.35
N MET A 116 5.97 -4.60 16.09
CA MET A 116 5.68 -4.74 17.52
C MET A 116 6.75 -4.12 18.42
N TYR A 117 6.28 -3.34 19.38
CA TYR A 117 7.05 -2.74 20.45
C TYR A 117 6.51 -3.17 21.82
N ARG A 118 7.34 -3.05 22.84
CA ARG A 118 6.99 -3.35 24.23
C ARG A 118 7.34 -2.17 25.14
N ILE A 119 6.39 -1.77 25.97
CA ILE A 119 6.61 -0.82 27.07
C ILE A 119 6.63 -1.56 28.42
N THR A 120 7.62 -1.26 29.24
CA THR A 120 7.77 -1.82 30.60
C THR A 120 7.96 -0.68 31.61
N PRO A 121 7.17 -0.62 32.70
CA PRO A 121 7.42 0.31 33.79
C PRO A 121 8.82 0.13 34.38
N ILE A 122 9.53 1.23 34.65
CA ILE A 122 10.81 1.18 35.35
C ILE A 122 10.53 1.01 36.85
N PRO A 123 11.00 -0.07 37.51
CA PRO A 123 10.81 -0.25 38.94
C PRO A 123 11.38 0.94 39.73
N ARG A 124 10.64 1.43 40.75
CA ARG A 124 10.90 2.64 41.59
C ARG A 124 10.32 3.94 41.06
N ASN A 125 9.68 3.96 39.89
CA ASN A 125 8.73 5.03 39.60
C ASN A 125 7.45 4.76 40.40
N ALA A 126 6.83 5.79 40.97
CA ALA A 126 5.61 5.58 41.76
C ALA A 126 4.52 4.86 40.93
N PRO A 127 3.71 3.98 41.55
CA PRO A 127 2.52 3.40 40.91
C PRO A 127 1.71 4.46 40.16
N ILE A 128 1.01 4.06 39.10
CA ILE A 128 0.03 4.96 38.47
C ILE A 128 -1.16 5.00 39.42
N LYS A 129 -1.22 6.03 40.26
CA LYS A 129 -2.28 6.15 41.26
C LYS A 129 -3.64 6.20 40.59
N THR A 130 -4.65 5.88 41.38
CA THR A 130 -6.06 6.03 41.02
C THR A 130 -6.32 7.43 40.45
N ARG A 131 -6.80 7.51 39.21
CA ARG A 131 -7.05 8.76 38.44
C ARG A 131 -5.82 9.59 38.05
N ASP A 132 -4.61 9.07 38.27
CA ASP A 132 -3.40 9.67 37.74
C ASP A 132 -3.18 9.28 36.27
N LYS A 133 -2.38 10.08 35.58
CA LYS A 133 -1.90 9.81 34.23
C LYS A 133 -0.38 9.94 34.11
N ARG A 134 0.16 9.31 33.08
CA ARG A 134 1.56 9.41 32.62
C ARG A 134 1.55 9.75 31.13
N GLU A 135 2.51 10.56 30.68
CA GLU A 135 2.62 11.00 29.30
C GLU A 135 4.05 10.84 28.76
N PHE A 136 4.18 10.27 27.57
CA PHE A 136 5.47 10.18 26.90
C PHE A 136 5.36 10.48 25.41
N THR A 137 6.44 11.01 24.87
CA THR A 137 6.56 11.31 23.44
C THR A 137 7.21 10.16 22.71
N LEU A 138 6.63 9.77 21.58
CA LEU A 138 7.23 8.88 20.59
C LEU A 138 7.70 9.71 19.40
N LEU A 139 8.85 9.33 18.85
CA LEU A 139 9.36 9.85 17.58
C LEU A 139 9.27 8.72 16.57
N ALA A 140 8.50 8.88 15.50
CA ALA A 140 8.39 7.88 14.46
C ALA A 140 9.06 8.36 13.17
N GLU A 141 9.60 7.44 12.39
CA GLU A 141 10.13 7.75 11.07
C GLU A 141 9.04 8.35 10.17
N GLN A 142 9.44 9.28 9.30
CA GLN A 142 8.56 9.90 8.31
C GLN A 142 7.37 10.64 8.93
N PHE A 143 6.17 10.10 8.75
CA PHE A 143 4.89 10.74 9.05
C PHE A 143 3.91 9.72 9.63
N SER A 144 2.96 10.22 10.41
CA SER A 144 1.75 9.53 10.83
C SER A 144 0.61 10.45 10.42
N VAL A 145 -0.18 10.07 9.41
CA VAL A 145 -1.22 10.93 8.78
C VAL A 145 -2.61 10.29 8.81
N SER A 146 -2.72 9.11 9.42
CA SER A 146 -3.97 8.38 9.57
C SER A 146 -4.05 7.70 10.93
N LYS A 147 -5.29 7.51 11.40
CA LYS A 147 -5.55 6.65 12.56
C LYS A 147 -5.11 5.21 12.34
N TYR A 148 -4.98 4.76 11.09
CA TYR A 148 -4.55 3.40 10.75
C TYR A 148 -3.03 3.19 10.86
N ASP A 149 -2.24 4.26 11.04
CA ASP A 149 -0.78 4.16 11.26
C ASP A 149 -0.45 3.63 12.67
N SER A 150 -1.40 3.70 13.60
CA SER A 150 -1.35 3.06 14.91
C SER A 150 -2.37 1.92 14.98
N PHE A 151 -1.93 0.71 15.33
CA PHE A 151 -2.80 -0.47 15.30
C PHE A 151 -3.62 -0.62 16.59
N PRO A 152 -4.87 -1.08 16.54
CA PRO A 152 -5.66 -1.38 17.73
C PRO A 152 -5.10 -2.61 18.45
N ASN A 153 -5.75 -2.94 19.56
CA ASN A 153 -5.45 -4.09 20.41
C ASN A 153 -4.06 -4.01 21.06
N TRP A 154 -3.78 -2.91 21.77
CA TRP A 154 -2.68 -2.91 22.71
C TRP A 154 -3.00 -3.90 23.82
N TYR A 155 -2.08 -4.78 24.17
CA TYR A 155 -2.33 -5.80 25.18
C TYR A 155 -1.18 -5.86 26.18
N CYS A 156 -1.48 -6.28 27.40
CA CYS A 156 -0.48 -6.41 28.45
C CYS A 156 -0.30 -7.87 28.82
N GLU A 157 0.87 -8.18 29.37
CA GLU A 157 1.13 -9.44 30.04
C GLU A 157 1.52 -9.22 31.50
N THR A 158 1.22 -10.21 32.32
CA THR A 158 1.75 -10.35 33.68
C THR A 158 2.45 -11.71 33.79
N ILE A 159 3.54 -11.74 34.57
CA ILE A 159 4.23 -12.99 34.89
C ILE A 159 3.89 -13.32 36.35
N SER A 160 3.12 -14.38 36.57
CA SER A 160 2.74 -14.83 37.92
C SER A 160 2.96 -16.34 38.04
N GLY A 161 3.83 -16.76 38.96
CA GLY A 161 4.05 -18.19 39.25
C GLY A 161 4.58 -19.03 38.08
N GLY A 162 5.25 -18.41 37.10
CA GLY A 162 5.76 -19.09 35.89
C GLY A 162 4.77 -19.13 34.72
N ASN A 163 3.51 -18.72 34.92
CA ASN A 163 2.54 -18.57 33.84
C ASN A 163 2.50 -17.13 33.34
N THR A 164 2.50 -16.96 32.02
CA THR A 164 2.25 -15.68 31.36
C THR A 164 0.77 -15.60 31.03
N GLU A 165 0.11 -14.56 31.52
CA GLU A 165 -1.25 -14.22 31.13
C GLU A 165 -1.23 -12.97 30.27
N VAL A 166 -2.10 -12.92 29.26
CA VAL A 166 -2.24 -11.78 28.35
C VAL A 166 -3.68 -11.31 28.30
N ALA A 167 -3.89 -9.99 28.29
CA ALA A 167 -5.21 -9.41 28.08
C ALA A 167 -5.12 -8.11 27.26
N ASN A 168 -6.15 -7.86 26.45
CA ASN A 168 -6.27 -6.63 25.66
C ASN A 168 -6.64 -5.45 26.56
N ILE A 169 -6.06 -4.29 26.31
CA ILE A 169 -6.48 -3.04 26.92
C ILE A 169 -7.78 -2.61 26.26
N ARG A 170 -8.89 -2.64 27.00
CA ARG A 170 -10.24 -2.38 26.47
C ARG A 170 -10.37 -1.07 25.70
N SER A 171 -9.66 -0.02 26.16
CA SER A 171 -9.68 1.30 25.51
C SER A 171 -9.08 1.31 24.09
N THR A 172 -8.33 0.28 23.71
CA THR A 172 -7.59 0.20 22.44
C THR A 172 -8.14 -0.83 21.45
N GLU A 173 -9.26 -1.51 21.76
CA GLU A 173 -9.88 -2.53 20.91
C GLU A 173 -10.23 -2.03 19.49
N ASN A 174 -10.42 -0.72 19.35
CA ASN A 174 -10.68 -0.04 18.10
C ASN A 174 -9.89 1.27 18.04
N LEU A 175 -9.88 1.94 16.89
CA LEU A 175 -9.04 3.13 16.67
C LEU A 175 -9.51 4.41 17.41
N LYS A 176 -10.53 4.36 18.28
CA LYS A 176 -11.00 5.54 19.05
C LYS A 176 -9.97 6.07 20.05
N TYR A 177 -8.97 5.28 20.43
CA TYR A 177 -7.87 5.75 21.27
C TYR A 177 -6.93 6.71 20.54
N VAL A 178 -6.96 6.74 19.20
CA VAL A 178 -6.20 7.69 18.39
C VAL A 178 -7.01 8.96 18.22
N GLU A 179 -6.46 10.11 18.63
CA GLU A 179 -7.12 11.41 18.51
C GLU A 179 -7.31 11.82 17.04
N ASP A 180 -8.24 12.76 16.84
CA ASP A 180 -8.53 13.31 15.53
C ASP A 180 -7.32 14.10 14.97
N PHE A 181 -7.18 14.05 13.65
CA PHE A 181 -6.21 14.84 12.91
C PHE A 181 -6.89 16.15 12.50
N ASP A 182 -6.52 17.25 13.13
CA ASP A 182 -7.25 18.52 13.11
C ASP A 182 -6.43 19.71 12.58
N SER A 183 -5.20 19.49 12.07
CA SER A 183 -4.35 20.58 11.60
C SER A 183 -3.38 20.18 10.47
N SER A 184 -2.85 21.17 9.75
CA SER A 184 -1.82 20.93 8.72
C SER A 184 -0.55 20.26 9.27
N TYR A 185 -0.27 20.37 10.58
CA TYR A 185 0.86 19.70 11.22
C TYR A 185 0.73 18.18 11.25
N ASN A 186 -0.49 17.64 11.30
CA ASN A 186 -0.74 16.20 11.34
C ASN A 186 -1.36 15.65 10.03
N TRP A 187 -1.94 16.50 9.17
CA TRP A 187 -2.36 16.09 7.82
C TRP A 187 -1.20 15.91 6.85
N PHE A 188 -0.25 16.85 6.83
CA PHE A 188 0.79 16.89 5.80
C PHE A 188 1.90 15.87 6.06
N ARG A 189 2.39 15.23 4.98
CA ARG A 189 3.57 14.36 5.00
C ARG A 189 4.88 15.13 4.84
N ILE A 190 4.83 16.18 4.01
CA ILE A 190 5.91 17.12 3.75
C ILE A 190 5.35 18.54 3.79
N PRO A 191 6.18 19.57 4.07
CA PRO A 191 5.73 20.94 3.97
C PRO A 191 5.14 21.19 2.57
N HIS A 192 3.97 21.82 2.50
CA HIS A 192 3.21 22.09 1.26
C HIS A 192 2.49 20.88 0.64
N ASP A 193 2.27 19.78 1.38
CA ASP A 193 1.47 18.63 0.91
C ASP A 193 -0.04 18.92 0.98
N PHE A 194 -0.50 19.92 0.22
CA PHE A 194 -1.90 20.37 0.20
C PHE A 194 -2.90 19.27 -0.23
N ARG A 195 -2.41 18.22 -0.90
CA ARG A 195 -3.18 17.03 -1.28
C ARG A 195 -3.68 16.24 -0.07
N SER A 196 -3.00 16.37 1.06
CA SER A 196 -3.33 15.65 2.30
C SER A 196 -4.41 16.32 3.14
N VAL A 197 -4.97 17.47 2.71
CA VAL A 197 -6.05 18.15 3.44
C VAL A 197 -7.37 17.37 3.30
N PRO A 198 -8.02 16.97 4.41
CA PRO A 198 -9.30 16.27 4.37
C PRO A 198 -10.41 17.10 3.71
N LEU A 199 -11.19 16.47 2.85
CA LEU A 199 -12.29 17.12 2.14
C LEU A 199 -13.42 17.52 3.10
N GLN A 200 -13.83 18.79 3.04
CA GLN A 200 -15.01 19.32 3.71
C GLN A 200 -16.26 19.20 2.82
N PRO A 201 -17.48 19.29 3.36
CA PRO A 201 -18.70 19.28 2.53
C PRO A 201 -18.68 20.37 1.43
N GLN A 202 -18.09 21.53 1.69
CA GLN A 202 -17.95 22.61 0.69
C GLN A 202 -17.06 22.19 -0.48
N ASP A 203 -15.93 21.53 -0.21
CA ASP A 203 -15.02 21.03 -1.24
C ASP A 203 -15.77 20.01 -2.14
N ARG A 204 -16.56 19.13 -1.52
CA ARG A 204 -17.33 18.10 -2.25
C ARG A 204 -18.46 18.69 -3.09
N TYR A 205 -19.16 19.72 -2.63
CA TYR A 205 -20.32 20.26 -3.36
C TYR A 205 -19.94 20.75 -4.76
N SER A 206 -18.79 21.42 -4.87
CA SER A 206 -18.30 21.98 -6.14
C SER A 206 -17.87 20.90 -7.15
N ALA A 207 -17.58 19.70 -6.66
CA ALA A 207 -17.02 18.58 -7.39
C ALA A 207 -18.07 17.54 -7.82
N ASN A 208 -19.25 17.54 -7.21
CA ASN A 208 -20.29 16.57 -7.51
C ASN A 208 -20.86 16.79 -8.92
N HIS A 209 -20.62 15.85 -9.84
CA HIS A 209 -21.20 15.87 -11.18
C HIS A 209 -22.73 15.65 -11.14
N LYS A 210 -23.44 16.20 -12.13
CA LYS A 210 -24.83 15.80 -12.40
C LYS A 210 -24.82 14.48 -13.13
N ALA A 211 -25.49 13.50 -12.56
CA ALA A 211 -25.42 12.16 -13.08
C ALA A 211 -26.52 11.78 -14.07
N SER A 212 -26.34 10.62 -14.70
CA SER A 212 -27.27 9.98 -15.62
C SER A 212 -28.68 9.79 -15.04
N SER A 213 -29.67 9.76 -15.94
CA SER A 213 -31.06 9.44 -15.58
C SER A 213 -31.21 7.99 -15.13
N VAL A 214 -32.25 7.70 -14.33
CA VAL A 214 -32.57 6.31 -13.92
C VAL A 214 -32.79 5.44 -15.15
N GLU A 215 -33.46 5.98 -16.17
CA GLU A 215 -33.75 5.34 -17.44
C GLU A 215 -32.48 4.97 -18.21
N GLU A 216 -31.43 5.80 -18.16
CA GLU A 216 -30.14 5.50 -18.79
C GLU A 216 -29.42 4.33 -18.10
N CYS A 217 -29.54 4.22 -16.79
CA CYS A 217 -28.79 3.22 -16.02
C CYS A 217 -29.46 1.86 -15.92
N LYS A 218 -30.79 1.80 -16.07
CA LYS A 218 -31.58 0.57 -15.98
C LYS A 218 -30.99 -0.58 -16.81
N TYR A 219 -30.55 -0.29 -18.03
CA TYR A 219 -30.01 -1.27 -18.98
C TYR A 219 -28.58 -1.01 -19.42
N LYS A 220 -27.86 -0.13 -18.71
CA LYS A 220 -26.43 0.09 -18.97
C LYS A 220 -25.65 -1.13 -18.49
N VAL A 221 -24.91 -1.77 -19.37
CA VAL A 221 -24.00 -2.87 -18.99
C VAL A 221 -22.68 -2.28 -18.51
N ILE A 222 -22.15 -2.84 -17.42
CA ILE A 222 -20.82 -2.55 -16.88
C ILE A 222 -20.09 -3.89 -16.69
N PRO A 223 -18.90 -4.11 -17.29
CA PRO A 223 -18.20 -3.20 -18.20
C PRO A 223 -18.95 -2.85 -19.49
N THR A 224 -18.70 -1.67 -20.05
CA THR A 224 -19.34 -1.20 -21.28
C THR A 224 -18.98 -2.10 -22.46
N PRO A 225 -19.99 -2.65 -23.18
CA PRO A 225 -19.72 -3.51 -24.32
C PRO A 225 -19.29 -2.72 -25.55
N VAL A 226 -18.56 -3.35 -26.46
CA VAL A 226 -18.15 -2.76 -27.75
C VAL A 226 -19.36 -2.24 -28.53
N LYS A 227 -20.45 -3.02 -28.60
CA LYS A 227 -21.71 -2.59 -29.23
C LYS A 227 -22.92 -3.11 -28.49
N ALA A 228 -23.86 -2.23 -28.18
CA ALA A 228 -25.18 -2.58 -27.64
C ALA A 228 -26.29 -1.80 -28.34
N SER A 229 -27.39 -2.48 -28.66
CA SER A 229 -28.63 -1.87 -29.13
C SER A 229 -29.77 -2.30 -28.21
N VAL A 230 -30.30 -1.38 -27.42
CA VAL A 230 -31.31 -1.65 -26.38
C VAL A 230 -32.61 -0.94 -26.75
N ARG A 231 -33.73 -1.68 -26.77
CA ARG A 231 -35.08 -1.16 -26.99
C ARG A 231 -35.86 -1.28 -25.67
N LYS A 232 -36.70 -0.30 -25.36
CA LYS A 232 -37.43 -0.21 -24.07
C LYS A 232 -38.47 -1.32 -23.83
N VAL A 233 -38.77 -2.13 -24.85
CA VAL A 233 -39.67 -3.28 -24.70
C VAL A 233 -38.94 -4.38 -23.94
N GLN A 234 -39.62 -4.96 -22.96
CA GLN A 234 -39.04 -5.93 -22.06
C GLN A 234 -39.51 -7.35 -22.35
N ARG A 235 -38.72 -8.30 -21.88
CA ARG A 235 -38.98 -9.73 -21.88
C ARG A 235 -38.77 -10.29 -20.49
N ASN A 236 -39.62 -11.24 -20.09
CA ASN A 236 -39.32 -12.14 -18.99
C ASN A 236 -38.47 -13.33 -19.47
N PHE A 237 -37.76 -13.96 -18.55
CA PHE A 237 -37.08 -15.22 -18.85
C PHE A 237 -38.08 -16.26 -19.37
N GLY A 238 -37.69 -17.00 -20.42
CA GLY A 238 -38.47 -18.15 -20.87
C GLY A 238 -38.43 -19.28 -19.83
N THR A 239 -39.22 -20.34 -20.01
CA THR A 239 -39.34 -21.42 -19.01
C THR A 239 -38.20 -22.44 -19.05
N THR A 240 -37.33 -22.40 -20.06
CA THR A 240 -36.30 -23.43 -20.32
C THR A 240 -35.00 -22.80 -20.81
N VAL A 241 -33.87 -23.32 -20.33
CA VAL A 241 -32.52 -23.11 -20.85
C VAL A 241 -32.19 -24.26 -21.80
N TYR A 242 -31.90 -23.93 -23.05
CA TYR A 242 -31.36 -24.81 -24.07
C TYR A 242 -29.87 -24.58 -24.17
N TYR A 243 -29.07 -25.63 -24.19
CA TYR A 243 -27.62 -25.51 -24.35
C TYR A 243 -27.09 -26.50 -25.40
N GLY A 244 -26.08 -26.10 -26.15
CA GLY A 244 -25.46 -26.95 -27.16
C GLY A 244 -24.05 -26.49 -27.54
N THR A 245 -23.20 -27.44 -27.91
CA THR A 245 -21.86 -27.17 -28.44
C THR A 245 -21.44 -28.22 -29.46
N THR A 246 -20.64 -27.83 -30.44
CA THR A 246 -19.96 -28.74 -31.37
C THR A 246 -18.68 -29.33 -30.77
N ASP A 247 -18.12 -28.69 -29.74
CA ASP A 247 -16.92 -29.14 -29.05
C ASP A 247 -17.28 -30.09 -27.89
N THR A 248 -17.13 -31.38 -28.15
CA THR A 248 -17.41 -32.44 -27.17
C THR A 248 -16.55 -32.34 -25.90
N SER A 249 -15.37 -31.70 -25.95
CA SER A 249 -14.45 -31.60 -24.81
C SER A 249 -14.98 -30.69 -23.70
N ILE A 250 -15.81 -29.70 -24.04
CA ILE A 250 -16.40 -28.75 -23.09
C ILE A 250 -17.83 -29.09 -22.70
N ARG A 251 -18.46 -30.09 -23.32
CA ARG A 251 -19.88 -30.44 -23.13
C ARG A 251 -20.30 -30.55 -21.66
N GLY A 252 -19.50 -31.25 -20.84
CA GLY A 252 -19.77 -31.40 -19.41
C GLY A 252 -19.62 -30.11 -18.60
N LYS A 253 -18.68 -29.22 -18.99
CA LYS A 253 -18.51 -27.91 -18.35
C LYS A 253 -19.64 -26.96 -18.75
N LEU A 254 -20.04 -26.97 -20.03
CA LEU A 254 -21.19 -26.23 -20.53
C LEU A 254 -22.48 -26.64 -19.82
N PHE A 255 -22.71 -27.94 -19.62
CA PHE A 255 -23.85 -28.44 -18.85
C PHE A 255 -23.89 -27.82 -17.45
N LYS A 256 -22.77 -27.80 -16.71
CA LYS A 256 -22.70 -27.20 -15.36
C LYS A 256 -22.99 -25.69 -15.37
N VAL A 257 -22.51 -24.96 -16.38
CA VAL A 257 -22.80 -23.54 -16.55
C VAL A 257 -24.29 -23.31 -16.81
N ALA A 258 -24.89 -24.10 -17.73
CA ALA A 258 -26.30 -24.01 -18.06
C ALA A 258 -27.22 -24.43 -16.90
N GLU A 259 -26.83 -25.46 -16.14
CA GLU A 259 -27.51 -25.92 -14.93
C GLU A 259 -27.51 -24.84 -13.85
N LYS A 260 -26.35 -24.21 -13.59
CA LYS A 260 -26.26 -23.10 -12.62
C LYS A 260 -27.21 -21.95 -12.99
N LEU A 261 -27.30 -21.63 -14.29
CA LEU A 261 -28.23 -20.60 -14.78
C LEU A 261 -29.69 -21.04 -14.60
N ALA A 262 -30.04 -22.26 -14.99
CA ALA A 262 -31.37 -22.81 -14.87
C ALA A 262 -31.84 -22.83 -13.40
N LEU A 263 -30.98 -23.26 -12.47
CA LEU A 263 -31.26 -23.27 -11.03
C LEU A 263 -31.44 -21.86 -10.47
N LYS A 264 -30.59 -20.89 -10.84
CA LYS A 264 -30.68 -19.50 -10.38
C LYS A 264 -32.04 -18.87 -10.72
N HIS A 265 -32.56 -19.16 -11.92
CA HIS A 265 -33.81 -18.58 -12.43
C HIS A 265 -35.02 -19.54 -12.37
N LYS A 266 -34.86 -20.73 -11.77
CA LYS A 266 -35.90 -21.77 -11.64
C LYS A 266 -36.50 -22.20 -12.98
N LEU A 267 -35.65 -22.46 -13.96
CA LEU A 267 -36.01 -22.85 -15.33
C LEU A 267 -35.76 -24.34 -15.58
N GLY A 268 -36.41 -24.91 -16.59
CA GLY A 268 -36.04 -26.22 -17.13
C GLY A 268 -34.68 -26.17 -17.84
N LEU A 269 -34.08 -27.34 -18.06
CA LEU A 269 -32.78 -27.48 -18.75
C LEU A 269 -32.87 -28.57 -19.82
N VAL A 270 -32.52 -28.24 -21.05
CA VAL A 270 -32.58 -29.15 -22.21
C VAL A 270 -31.29 -29.04 -23.01
N GLU A 271 -30.68 -30.18 -23.32
CA GLU A 271 -29.59 -30.22 -24.28
C GLU A 271 -30.13 -30.19 -25.71
N MET A 272 -29.51 -29.42 -26.59
CA MET A 272 -29.87 -29.31 -28.00
C MET A 272 -28.66 -29.53 -28.90
N THR A 273 -28.93 -29.92 -30.15
CA THR A 273 -27.88 -29.94 -31.18
C THR A 273 -27.66 -28.50 -31.68
N PRO A 274 -26.42 -27.99 -31.75
CA PRO A 274 -26.15 -26.68 -32.34
C PRO A 274 -26.78 -26.53 -33.72
N GLY A 275 -27.49 -25.42 -33.95
CA GLY A 275 -28.24 -25.16 -35.19
C GLY A 275 -29.70 -25.63 -35.16
N GLN A 276 -30.11 -26.41 -34.16
CA GLN A 276 -31.51 -26.74 -33.94
C GLN A 276 -32.32 -25.46 -33.61
N PRO A 277 -33.46 -25.19 -34.28
CA PRO A 277 -34.31 -24.04 -33.96
C PRO A 277 -34.87 -24.12 -32.53
N VAL A 278 -34.70 -23.03 -31.77
CA VAL A 278 -35.34 -22.84 -30.46
C VAL A 278 -36.28 -21.66 -30.57
N ASN A 279 -37.59 -21.91 -30.43
CA ASN A 279 -38.61 -20.87 -30.60
C ASN A 279 -38.87 -20.08 -29.30
N ASN A 280 -38.72 -20.71 -28.13
CA ASN A 280 -38.93 -20.06 -26.84
C ASN A 280 -37.95 -20.53 -25.78
N GLY A 281 -37.32 -19.61 -25.05
CA GLY A 281 -36.41 -19.94 -23.94
C GLY A 281 -35.16 -19.07 -23.88
N ILE A 282 -34.14 -19.59 -23.20
CA ILE A 282 -32.76 -19.10 -23.25
C ILE A 282 -31.95 -20.12 -24.07
N SER A 283 -31.28 -19.71 -25.13
CA SER A 283 -30.43 -20.55 -25.97
C SER A 283 -28.97 -20.19 -25.75
N LEU A 284 -28.17 -21.15 -25.32
CA LEU A 284 -26.74 -21.04 -25.05
C LEU A 284 -25.98 -21.91 -26.04
N VAL A 285 -25.25 -21.31 -26.98
CA VAL A 285 -24.53 -22.06 -28.03
C VAL A 285 -23.05 -21.68 -28.06
N VAL A 286 -22.19 -22.68 -27.88
CA VAL A 286 -20.76 -22.55 -28.22
C VAL A 286 -20.55 -23.05 -29.64
N THR A 287 -20.20 -22.16 -30.56
CA THR A 287 -20.22 -22.42 -32.01
C THR A 287 -18.92 -23.00 -32.55
N GLY A 288 -17.78 -22.76 -31.88
CA GLY A 288 -16.43 -23.06 -32.40
C GLY A 288 -15.98 -22.15 -33.55
N ASN A 289 -16.85 -21.25 -34.04
CA ASN A 289 -16.59 -20.44 -35.22
C ASN A 289 -16.31 -18.99 -34.84
N TYR A 290 -15.05 -18.58 -34.98
CA TYR A 290 -14.61 -17.21 -34.78
C TYR A 290 -15.01 -16.33 -35.98
N ILE A 291 -15.99 -15.46 -35.77
CA ILE A 291 -16.44 -14.48 -36.76
C ILE A 291 -15.46 -13.30 -36.84
N GLU A 292 -14.92 -12.89 -35.69
CA GLU A 292 -13.96 -11.80 -35.56
C GLU A 292 -12.64 -12.38 -35.05
N ARG A 293 -11.66 -12.59 -35.94
CA ARG A 293 -10.35 -13.18 -35.59
C ARG A 293 -9.30 -12.13 -35.21
N ASN A 294 -9.48 -10.89 -35.66
CA ASN A 294 -8.53 -9.80 -35.48
C ASN A 294 -8.91 -8.91 -34.29
N ILE A 295 -9.22 -9.54 -33.15
CA ILE A 295 -9.55 -8.86 -31.89
C ILE A 295 -8.73 -9.48 -30.76
N PRO A 296 -8.44 -8.73 -29.67
CA PRO A 296 -7.85 -9.32 -28.49
C PRO A 296 -8.77 -10.40 -27.91
N SER A 297 -8.22 -11.59 -27.61
CA SER A 297 -8.92 -12.70 -26.94
C SER A 297 -10.21 -13.15 -27.65
N PRO A 298 -10.14 -13.64 -28.90
CA PRO A 298 -11.33 -14.01 -29.67
C PRO A 298 -12.18 -15.11 -29.01
N ASP A 299 -11.60 -15.91 -28.10
CA ASP A 299 -12.30 -16.91 -27.27
C ASP A 299 -13.29 -16.30 -26.26
N GLU A 300 -13.11 -15.02 -25.91
CA GLU A 300 -13.96 -14.30 -24.96
C GLU A 300 -15.03 -13.44 -25.65
N ALA A 301 -15.08 -13.44 -26.98
CA ALA A 301 -16.09 -12.72 -27.75
C ALA A 301 -17.47 -13.38 -27.64
N TYR A 302 -18.54 -12.59 -27.67
CA TYR A 302 -19.90 -13.13 -27.63
C TYR A 302 -20.93 -12.23 -28.31
N ARG A 303 -22.07 -12.84 -28.64
CA ARG A 303 -23.26 -12.16 -29.12
C ARG A 303 -24.44 -12.55 -28.24
N LEU A 304 -25.09 -11.56 -27.64
CA LEU A 304 -26.37 -11.70 -26.96
C LEU A 304 -27.46 -11.08 -27.83
N SER A 305 -28.58 -11.77 -28.04
CA SER A 305 -29.76 -11.26 -28.74
C SER A 305 -31.02 -11.54 -27.92
N VAL A 306 -31.84 -10.53 -27.68
CA VAL A 306 -33.09 -10.63 -26.91
C VAL A 306 -34.26 -10.24 -27.80
N SER A 307 -35.16 -11.19 -28.07
CA SER A 307 -36.37 -11.01 -28.86
C SER A 307 -37.64 -11.29 -28.04
N ALA A 308 -38.81 -11.23 -28.70
CA ALA A 308 -40.11 -11.47 -28.10
C ALA A 308 -40.28 -12.89 -27.58
N ASP A 309 -39.67 -13.90 -28.22
CA ASP A 309 -39.76 -15.32 -27.81
C ASP A 309 -38.41 -15.98 -27.45
N LEU A 310 -37.26 -15.41 -27.81
CA LEU A 310 -35.95 -16.02 -27.51
C LEU A 310 -34.93 -15.05 -26.88
N ILE A 311 -34.18 -15.55 -25.90
CA ILE A 311 -32.88 -14.99 -25.49
C ILE A 311 -31.81 -15.92 -26.04
N SER A 312 -30.90 -15.42 -26.88
CA SER A 312 -29.83 -16.22 -27.50
C SER A 312 -28.47 -15.64 -27.14
N ILE A 313 -27.59 -16.48 -26.60
CA ILE A 313 -26.18 -16.18 -26.34
C ILE A 313 -25.35 -17.15 -27.16
N GLU A 314 -24.57 -16.61 -28.09
CA GLU A 314 -23.66 -17.36 -28.96
C GLU A 314 -22.23 -16.88 -28.72
N ALA A 315 -21.29 -17.81 -28.62
CA ALA A 315 -19.87 -17.50 -28.50
C ALA A 315 -19.02 -18.56 -29.22
N PRO A 316 -17.83 -18.22 -29.71
CA PRO A 316 -16.94 -19.19 -30.32
C PRO A 316 -16.37 -20.19 -29.29
N ALA A 317 -16.20 -19.76 -28.04
CA ALA A 317 -15.72 -20.59 -26.94
C ALA A 317 -16.52 -20.33 -25.64
N LEU A 318 -16.36 -21.24 -24.67
CA LEU A 318 -17.08 -21.16 -23.38
C LEU A 318 -16.81 -19.88 -22.58
N PRO A 319 -15.58 -19.31 -22.51
CA PRO A 319 -15.33 -18.02 -21.86
C PRO A 319 -16.26 -16.90 -22.35
N GLY A 320 -16.38 -16.73 -23.67
CA GLY A 320 -17.28 -15.75 -24.26
C GLY A 320 -18.74 -16.00 -23.90
N LEU A 321 -19.18 -17.26 -23.88
CA LEU A 321 -20.54 -17.60 -23.48
C LEU A 321 -20.84 -17.18 -22.03
N ILE A 322 -19.91 -17.44 -21.10
CA ILE A 322 -20.02 -17.03 -19.69
C ILE A 322 -20.09 -15.51 -19.58
N ASN A 323 -19.23 -14.79 -20.30
CA ASN A 323 -19.26 -13.32 -20.35
C ASN A 323 -20.60 -12.79 -20.87
N GLY A 324 -21.21 -13.47 -21.86
CA GLY A 324 -22.54 -13.18 -22.36
C GLY A 324 -23.66 -13.40 -21.34
N ILE A 325 -23.55 -14.46 -20.52
CA ILE A 325 -24.48 -14.73 -19.41
C ILE A 325 -24.38 -13.62 -18.36
N GLU A 326 -23.17 -13.15 -18.03
CA GLU A 326 -23.00 -12.05 -17.06
C GLU A 326 -23.49 -10.71 -17.60
N THR A 327 -23.37 -10.47 -18.91
CA THR A 327 -24.02 -9.32 -19.55
C THR A 327 -25.54 -9.42 -19.49
N MET A 328 -26.12 -10.61 -19.70
CA MET A 328 -27.55 -10.83 -19.49
C MET A 328 -27.94 -10.53 -18.03
N HIS A 329 -27.18 -11.00 -17.04
CA HIS A 329 -27.42 -10.67 -15.64
C HIS A 329 -27.34 -9.17 -15.37
N SER A 330 -26.34 -8.46 -15.93
CA SER A 330 -26.20 -7.00 -15.78
C SER A 330 -27.40 -6.24 -16.38
N LEU A 331 -27.94 -6.71 -17.50
CA LEU A 331 -29.14 -6.13 -18.14
C LEU A 331 -30.41 -6.36 -17.30
N SER A 332 -30.55 -7.51 -16.65
CA SER A 332 -31.71 -7.86 -15.82
C SER A 332 -31.62 -7.39 -14.36
N ALA A 333 -30.47 -6.85 -13.92
CA ALA A 333 -30.19 -6.56 -12.51
C ALA A 333 -31.15 -5.56 -11.85
N TRP A 334 -31.92 -4.80 -12.62
CA TRP A 334 -32.81 -3.77 -12.08
C TRP A 334 -34.19 -4.30 -11.66
N ASP A 335 -34.88 -5.04 -12.54
CA ASP A 335 -36.25 -5.51 -12.35
C ASP A 335 -36.48 -6.96 -12.81
N MET A 336 -35.40 -7.73 -12.97
CA MET A 336 -35.39 -9.08 -13.53
C MET A 336 -35.91 -9.16 -14.97
N ALA A 337 -36.18 -8.03 -15.64
CA ALA A 337 -36.63 -7.98 -17.02
C ALA A 337 -35.47 -7.65 -17.96
N LEU A 338 -35.47 -8.27 -19.14
CA LEU A 338 -34.45 -8.05 -20.16
C LEU A 338 -34.99 -7.16 -21.29
N PRO A 339 -34.29 -6.09 -21.68
CA PRO A 339 -34.72 -5.27 -22.80
C PRO A 339 -34.48 -5.99 -24.13
N TYR A 340 -35.38 -5.81 -25.10
CA TYR A 340 -35.17 -6.29 -26.46
C TYR A 340 -33.94 -5.61 -27.07
N GLY A 341 -33.19 -6.35 -27.88
CA GLY A 341 -31.95 -5.80 -28.40
C GLY A 341 -30.88 -6.83 -28.70
N GLY A 342 -29.65 -6.34 -28.77
CA GLY A 342 -28.49 -7.18 -28.96
C GLY A 342 -27.22 -6.53 -28.45
N VAL A 343 -26.28 -7.36 -28.00
CA VAL A 343 -24.93 -6.98 -27.57
C VAL A 343 -23.93 -7.79 -28.38
N LYS A 344 -22.89 -7.13 -28.89
CA LYS A 344 -21.68 -7.75 -29.44
C LYS A 344 -20.50 -7.18 -28.68
N ASP A 345 -19.64 -8.04 -28.16
CA ASP A 345 -18.65 -7.61 -27.19
C ASP A 345 -17.48 -8.59 -27.07
N PHE A 346 -16.34 -8.07 -26.64
CA PHE A 346 -15.09 -8.78 -26.37
C PHE A 346 -14.19 -7.89 -25.47
N PRO A 347 -13.26 -8.47 -24.70
CA PRO A 347 -12.36 -7.70 -23.86
C PRO A 347 -11.23 -7.05 -24.67
N ARG A 348 -10.78 -5.85 -24.25
CA ARG A 348 -9.56 -5.24 -24.80
C ARG A 348 -8.28 -6.02 -24.42
N PHE A 349 -8.26 -6.72 -23.28
CA PHE A 349 -7.10 -7.45 -22.76
C PHE A 349 -7.44 -8.89 -22.35
N PRO A 350 -6.60 -9.89 -22.66
CA PRO A 350 -6.77 -11.26 -22.16
C PRO A 350 -6.57 -11.42 -20.65
N PHE A 351 -5.76 -10.56 -20.02
CA PHE A 351 -5.47 -10.62 -18.59
C PHE A 351 -6.15 -9.45 -17.85
N ARG A 352 -7.16 -9.74 -17.03
CA ARG A 352 -7.89 -8.73 -16.23
C ARG A 352 -7.93 -9.20 -14.79
N GLY A 353 -6.87 -8.86 -14.04
CA GLY A 353 -6.55 -9.53 -12.79
C GLY A 353 -6.69 -8.70 -11.53
N ILE A 354 -6.87 -9.40 -10.41
CA ILE A 354 -6.74 -8.86 -9.05
C ILE A 354 -5.76 -9.69 -8.24
N PHE A 355 -4.79 -9.03 -7.63
CA PHE A 355 -3.97 -9.55 -6.55
C PHE A 355 -4.67 -9.25 -5.22
N LEU A 356 -5.03 -10.30 -4.48
CA LEU A 356 -5.73 -10.17 -3.20
C LEU A 356 -4.86 -10.73 -2.07
N ASP A 357 -4.27 -9.87 -1.24
CA ASP A 357 -3.45 -10.31 -0.11
C ASP A 357 -4.31 -10.98 0.98
N ILE A 358 -4.28 -12.31 1.01
CA ILE A 358 -4.90 -13.13 2.05
C ILE A 358 -3.93 -13.50 3.17
N ALA A 359 -2.64 -13.21 3.00
CA ALA A 359 -1.57 -13.62 3.89
C ALA A 359 -1.44 -12.68 5.10
N SER A 360 -1.56 -11.36 4.90
CA SER A 360 -1.51 -10.40 6.01
C SER A 360 -2.70 -10.56 6.97
N ASN A 361 -3.92 -10.52 6.43
CA ASN A 361 -5.16 -10.78 7.19
C ASN A 361 -6.06 -11.73 6.40
N PHE A 362 -6.45 -12.86 7.00
CA PHE A 362 -7.20 -13.90 6.29
C PHE A 362 -8.70 -13.57 6.19
N PRO A 363 -9.31 -13.55 4.99
CA PRO A 363 -10.73 -13.19 4.84
C PRO A 363 -11.71 -14.37 5.01
N GLY A 364 -11.20 -15.61 5.06
CA GLY A 364 -12.01 -16.83 5.10
C GLY A 364 -12.57 -17.29 3.76
N TYR A 365 -12.92 -18.58 3.68
CA TYR A 365 -13.46 -19.24 2.48
C TYR A 365 -14.71 -18.54 1.92
N ASN A 366 -15.68 -18.23 2.79
CA ASN A 366 -16.97 -17.64 2.38
C ASN A 366 -16.81 -16.29 1.69
N TYR A 367 -15.88 -15.45 2.14
CA TYR A 367 -15.64 -14.16 1.50
C TYR A 367 -15.04 -14.34 0.10
N MET A 368 -14.10 -15.27 -0.07
CA MET A 368 -13.49 -15.52 -1.38
C MET A 368 -14.48 -16.08 -2.39
N MET A 369 -15.41 -16.95 -1.98
CA MET A 369 -16.49 -17.44 -2.86
C MET A 369 -17.37 -16.29 -3.38
N LYS A 370 -17.70 -15.33 -2.50
CA LYS A 370 -18.41 -14.10 -2.90
C LYS A 370 -17.56 -13.24 -3.82
N PHE A 371 -16.29 -13.08 -3.51
CA PHE A 371 -15.36 -12.29 -4.30
C PHE A 371 -15.20 -12.83 -5.73
N LEU A 372 -15.08 -14.15 -5.91
CA LEU A 372 -15.10 -14.80 -7.23
C LEU A 372 -16.38 -14.51 -8.01
N THR A 373 -17.53 -14.55 -7.33
CA THR A 373 -18.82 -14.22 -7.95
C THR A 373 -18.81 -12.79 -8.47
N VAL A 374 -18.36 -11.83 -7.67
CA VAL A 374 -18.28 -10.42 -8.08
C VAL A 374 -17.27 -10.21 -9.22
N MET A 375 -16.09 -10.84 -9.17
CA MET A 375 -15.12 -10.79 -10.27
C MET A 375 -15.75 -11.23 -11.59
N ALA A 376 -16.51 -12.33 -11.57
CA ALA A 376 -17.18 -12.86 -12.75
C ALA A 376 -18.26 -11.90 -13.29
N GLN A 377 -19.09 -11.33 -12.40
CA GLN A 377 -20.11 -10.35 -12.76
C GLN A 377 -19.53 -9.16 -13.56
N TYR A 378 -18.30 -8.76 -13.26
CA TYR A 378 -17.58 -7.68 -13.93
C TYR A 378 -16.47 -8.17 -14.87
N LYS A 379 -16.53 -9.45 -15.27
CA LYS A 379 -15.68 -10.06 -16.31
C LYS A 379 -14.17 -10.01 -16.03
N LEU A 380 -13.76 -9.91 -14.77
CA LEU A 380 -12.38 -10.08 -14.34
C LEU A 380 -12.07 -11.58 -14.30
N ASN A 381 -10.96 -12.00 -14.92
CA ASN A 381 -10.70 -13.42 -15.23
C ASN A 381 -9.44 -13.99 -14.56
N LYS A 382 -8.70 -13.21 -13.77
CA LYS A 382 -7.48 -13.68 -13.08
C LYS A 382 -7.50 -13.27 -11.59
N LEU A 383 -7.38 -14.22 -10.69
CA LEU A 383 -7.25 -13.97 -9.24
C LEU A 383 -5.87 -14.44 -8.77
N VAL A 384 -4.97 -13.51 -8.44
CA VAL A 384 -3.65 -13.81 -7.91
C VAL A 384 -3.72 -13.85 -6.37
N LEU A 385 -3.36 -14.99 -5.78
CA LEU A 385 -3.40 -15.21 -4.34
C LEU A 385 -1.99 -15.48 -3.77
N PRO A 386 -1.36 -14.53 -3.06
CA PRO A 386 -0.19 -14.82 -2.24
C PRO A 386 -0.58 -15.77 -1.11
N LEU A 387 0.01 -16.97 -1.12
CA LEU A 387 -0.33 -18.00 -0.12
C LEU A 387 0.33 -17.75 1.23
N TYR A 388 1.40 -16.98 1.25
CA TYR A 388 2.10 -16.62 2.48
C TYR A 388 2.89 -15.32 2.30
N ASN A 389 3.18 -14.67 3.41
CA ASN A 389 4.06 -13.52 3.51
C ASN A 389 4.81 -13.53 4.87
N ASN A 390 5.10 -12.38 5.47
CA ASN A 390 5.72 -12.33 6.79
C ASN A 390 4.76 -12.69 7.94
N GLU A 391 3.48 -12.42 7.76
CA GLU A 391 2.47 -12.45 8.81
C GLU A 391 1.58 -13.70 8.80
N GLY A 392 1.66 -14.53 7.76
CA GLY A 392 1.00 -15.83 7.78
C GLY A 392 1.19 -16.74 6.57
N PHE A 393 0.66 -17.95 6.69
CA PHE A 393 0.63 -19.01 5.67
C PHE A 393 -0.79 -19.60 5.58
N ARG A 394 -1.37 -19.62 4.38
CA ARG A 394 -2.83 -19.71 4.20
C ARG A 394 -3.29 -20.95 3.45
N LEU A 395 -2.47 -21.99 3.35
CA LEU A 395 -2.81 -23.22 2.64
C LEU A 395 -2.46 -24.48 3.45
N GLU A 396 -3.39 -25.40 3.58
CA GLU A 396 -3.13 -26.74 4.13
C GLU A 396 -2.23 -27.56 3.20
N LEU A 397 -1.18 -28.16 3.76
CA LEU A 397 -0.20 -28.97 3.04
C LEU A 397 0.02 -30.31 3.72
N ASN A 398 0.42 -31.32 2.94
CA ASN A 398 0.89 -32.58 3.51
C ASN A 398 2.38 -32.49 3.79
N ASP A 399 2.81 -33.27 4.78
CA ASP A 399 4.23 -33.54 5.02
C ASP A 399 4.86 -34.28 3.83
N SER A 400 6.19 -34.23 3.81
CA SER A 400 7.05 -35.00 2.90
C SER A 400 8.12 -35.71 3.74
N PRO A 401 8.69 -36.85 3.31
CA PRO A 401 9.74 -37.53 4.06
C PRO A 401 10.86 -36.57 4.51
N GLY A 402 10.98 -36.38 5.83
CA GLY A 402 11.96 -35.49 6.46
C GLY A 402 11.57 -33.99 6.51
N TYR A 403 10.36 -33.60 6.11
CA TYR A 403 9.85 -32.23 6.15
C TYR A 403 8.41 -32.18 6.69
N GLU A 404 8.23 -31.53 7.84
CA GLU A 404 6.93 -31.32 8.51
C GLU A 404 6.22 -30.07 7.94
N PHE A 405 5.87 -30.12 6.66
CA PHE A 405 5.18 -29.02 5.97
C PHE A 405 3.79 -28.72 6.53
N GLN A 406 3.18 -29.60 7.32
CA GLN A 406 1.96 -29.29 8.06
C GLN A 406 2.15 -28.14 9.06
N ALA A 407 3.35 -27.98 9.62
CA ALA A 407 3.65 -26.86 10.52
C ALA A 407 3.36 -25.50 9.86
N LEU A 408 3.56 -25.39 8.53
CA LEU A 408 3.33 -24.17 7.77
C LEU A 408 1.93 -23.58 8.02
N HIS A 409 0.87 -24.39 8.00
CA HIS A 409 -0.48 -23.88 8.24
C HIS A 409 -0.94 -24.00 9.69
N LEU A 410 -0.43 -24.99 10.45
CA LEU A 410 -0.78 -25.16 11.86
C LEU A 410 -0.20 -24.05 12.75
N VAL A 411 1.05 -23.64 12.49
CA VAL A 411 1.73 -22.53 13.18
C VAL A 411 1.60 -21.25 12.37
N GLY A 412 1.93 -21.28 11.08
CA GLY A 412 1.93 -20.10 10.21
C GLY A 412 0.55 -19.56 9.86
N GLY A 413 -0.50 -20.36 10.04
CA GLY A 413 -1.89 -19.90 9.86
C GLY A 413 -2.41 -19.04 11.00
N ASN A 414 -1.73 -19.00 12.15
CA ASN A 414 -2.23 -18.38 13.38
C ASN A 414 -1.24 -17.36 13.95
N ARG A 415 -1.75 -16.30 14.59
CA ARG A 415 -0.95 -15.29 15.30
C ARG A 415 -1.42 -15.12 16.73
N CYS A 416 -0.51 -15.34 17.68
CA CYS A 416 -0.80 -15.24 19.10
C CYS A 416 0.39 -14.68 19.90
N HIS A 417 0.23 -14.54 21.21
CA HIS A 417 1.33 -14.14 22.08
C HIS A 417 2.21 -15.35 22.39
N ASP A 418 3.05 -15.73 21.41
CA ASP A 418 4.13 -16.69 21.57
C ASP A 418 5.43 -16.03 21.14
N LEU A 419 6.27 -15.64 22.10
CA LEU A 419 7.54 -14.97 21.83
C LEU A 419 8.58 -15.91 21.19
N LYS A 420 8.41 -17.22 21.34
CA LYS A 420 9.29 -18.25 20.74
C LYS A 420 8.77 -18.75 19.40
N GLU A 421 7.48 -18.58 19.15
CA GLU A 421 6.77 -18.94 17.92
C GLU A 421 6.79 -20.44 17.63
N GLU A 422 6.65 -21.23 18.69
CA GLU A 422 6.59 -22.69 18.64
C GLU A 422 5.18 -23.16 18.26
N ASN A 423 4.14 -22.41 18.64
CA ASN A 423 2.74 -22.79 18.44
C ASN A 423 1.97 -21.88 17.46
N CYS A 424 2.41 -20.64 17.31
CA CYS A 424 1.82 -19.65 16.40
C CYS A 424 2.90 -18.65 15.98
N LEU A 425 2.68 -17.90 14.90
CA LEU A 425 3.51 -16.72 14.65
C LEU A 425 3.23 -15.66 15.73
N PHE A 426 4.22 -14.82 16.03
CA PHE A 426 4.04 -13.76 17.00
C PHE A 426 3.03 -12.72 16.48
N SER A 427 2.20 -12.19 17.37
CA SER A 427 1.21 -11.15 17.05
C SER A 427 1.81 -9.99 16.26
N GLN A 428 1.13 -9.59 15.17
CA GLN A 428 1.49 -8.48 14.28
C GLN A 428 0.22 -7.78 13.79
N LEU A 429 0.33 -6.55 13.28
CA LEU A 429 -0.78 -5.84 12.62
C LEU A 429 -2.05 -5.69 13.49
N GLY A 430 -1.90 -5.61 14.82
CA GLY A 430 -3.05 -5.56 15.75
C GLY A 430 -3.84 -6.86 15.86
N SER A 431 -3.26 -8.01 15.48
CA SER A 431 -3.85 -9.33 15.68
C SER A 431 -3.78 -9.73 17.15
N PHE A 432 -4.82 -9.42 17.92
CA PHE A 432 -5.04 -9.99 19.24
C PHE A 432 -6.18 -11.01 19.15
N ALA A 433 -6.06 -12.12 19.88
CA ALA A 433 -7.08 -13.18 19.98
C ALA A 433 -7.53 -13.78 18.63
N GLY A 434 -6.65 -13.87 17.63
CA GLY A 434 -6.90 -14.61 16.39
C GLY A 434 -7.89 -13.99 15.40
N ASN A 435 -8.22 -12.69 15.53
CA ASN A 435 -9.18 -11.99 14.66
C ASN A 435 -8.85 -11.98 13.15
N SER A 436 -7.69 -12.49 12.74
CA SER A 436 -7.25 -12.50 11.33
C SER A 436 -6.51 -13.80 10.97
N ASP A 437 -6.73 -14.84 11.77
CA ASP A 437 -6.08 -16.14 11.67
C ASP A 437 -6.90 -17.09 10.78
N GLY A 438 -6.23 -18.16 10.33
CA GLY A 438 -6.82 -19.21 9.51
C GLY A 438 -6.04 -19.45 8.22
N TYR A 439 -6.48 -20.50 7.52
CA TYR A 439 -5.91 -20.97 6.28
C TYR A 439 -7.01 -21.71 5.50
N LEU A 440 -6.73 -22.00 4.23
CA LEU A 440 -7.60 -22.77 3.37
C LEU A 440 -7.25 -24.24 3.47
N THR A 441 -8.25 -25.07 3.73
CA THR A 441 -8.08 -26.51 3.60
C THR A 441 -7.87 -26.86 2.12
N LYS A 442 -7.33 -28.05 1.85
CA LYS A 442 -7.23 -28.54 0.47
C LYS A 442 -8.59 -28.66 -0.19
N GLY A 443 -9.62 -29.03 0.58
CA GLY A 443 -11.02 -29.07 0.13
C GLY A 443 -11.51 -27.68 -0.30
N ASP A 444 -11.30 -26.67 0.54
CA ASP A 444 -11.66 -25.28 0.24
C ASP A 444 -11.01 -24.82 -1.08
N MET A 445 -9.73 -25.12 -1.28
CA MET A 445 -9.03 -24.76 -2.52
C MET A 445 -9.54 -25.50 -3.75
N VAL A 446 -9.85 -26.80 -3.62
CA VAL A 446 -10.45 -27.57 -4.72
C VAL A 446 -11.77 -26.95 -5.13
N ASP A 447 -12.61 -26.57 -4.16
CA ASP A 447 -13.92 -25.98 -4.42
C ASP A 447 -13.81 -24.56 -4.99
N LEU A 448 -12.88 -23.74 -4.50
CA LEU A 448 -12.57 -22.42 -5.06
C LEU A 448 -12.11 -22.53 -6.52
N ILE A 449 -11.18 -23.44 -6.84
CA ILE A 449 -10.67 -23.62 -8.20
C ILE A 449 -11.77 -24.12 -9.13
N LYS A 450 -12.58 -25.10 -8.72
CA LYS A 450 -13.74 -25.57 -9.50
C LYS A 450 -14.73 -24.44 -9.77
N THR A 451 -15.03 -23.64 -8.75
CA THR A 451 -15.97 -22.53 -8.85
C THR A 451 -15.44 -21.42 -9.76
N ALA A 452 -14.17 -21.05 -9.59
CA ALA A 452 -13.50 -20.07 -10.44
C ALA A 452 -13.49 -20.51 -11.91
N ASP A 453 -13.17 -21.79 -12.19
CA ASP A 453 -13.16 -22.32 -13.56
C ASP A 453 -14.54 -22.24 -14.24
N LEU A 454 -15.64 -22.50 -13.49
CA LEU A 454 -17.02 -22.32 -13.97
C LEU A 454 -17.42 -20.85 -14.15
N LEU A 455 -16.70 -19.93 -13.53
CA LEU A 455 -16.91 -18.49 -13.59
C LEU A 455 -15.97 -17.78 -14.59
N ASN A 456 -15.21 -18.54 -15.41
CA ASN A 456 -14.18 -18.00 -16.31
C ASN A 456 -13.06 -17.23 -15.56
N ILE A 457 -12.69 -17.72 -14.37
CA ILE A 457 -11.62 -17.15 -13.55
C ILE A 457 -10.52 -18.20 -13.36
N GLU A 458 -9.27 -17.82 -13.63
CA GLU A 458 -8.10 -18.57 -13.23
C GLU A 458 -7.59 -18.04 -11.88
N ILE A 459 -7.50 -18.92 -10.89
CA ILE A 459 -6.74 -18.62 -9.66
C ILE A 459 -5.26 -18.88 -9.96
N ILE A 460 -4.39 -17.91 -9.69
CA ILE A 460 -2.94 -17.99 -9.84
C ILE A 460 -2.33 -17.92 -8.44
N MET A 461 -1.63 -18.97 -8.01
CA MET A 461 -0.98 -18.96 -6.70
C MET A 461 0.34 -18.19 -6.78
N SER A 462 0.56 -17.27 -5.84
CA SER A 462 1.82 -16.54 -5.69
C SER A 462 2.64 -17.11 -4.53
N LEU A 463 3.90 -17.46 -4.83
CA LEU A 463 4.87 -18.04 -3.90
C LEU A 463 6.04 -17.07 -3.72
N ASN A 464 6.23 -16.56 -2.50
CA ASN A 464 7.33 -15.66 -2.17
C ASN A 464 8.63 -16.45 -1.93
N ILE A 465 9.41 -16.64 -2.99
CA ILE A 465 10.74 -17.27 -2.92
C ILE A 465 11.81 -16.18 -2.86
N GLY A 466 12.20 -15.80 -1.65
CA GLY A 466 13.08 -14.65 -1.38
C GLY A 466 12.64 -13.97 -0.09
N GLU A 467 12.55 -12.63 -0.09
CA GLU A 467 11.98 -11.82 0.98
C GLU A 467 10.48 -12.08 1.24
N SER A 468 9.94 -11.51 2.32
CA SER A 468 8.54 -11.65 2.70
C SER A 468 8.08 -13.10 2.85
N ALA A 469 8.90 -13.94 3.49
CA ALA A 469 8.68 -15.39 3.55
C ALA A 469 8.58 -15.95 4.98
N ARG A 470 8.50 -15.09 5.99
CA ARG A 470 8.55 -15.50 7.40
C ARG A 470 7.47 -16.48 7.83
N GLY A 471 6.26 -16.33 7.29
CA GLY A 471 5.15 -17.24 7.52
C GLY A 471 5.43 -18.67 7.05
N ALA A 472 6.39 -18.87 6.14
CA ALA A 472 6.89 -20.19 5.77
C ALA A 472 8.16 -20.60 6.54
N ILE A 473 9.05 -19.65 6.83
CA ILE A 473 10.35 -19.95 7.45
C ILE A 473 10.21 -20.34 8.92
N VAL A 474 9.46 -19.57 9.71
CA VAL A 474 9.36 -19.77 11.17
C VAL A 474 8.72 -21.12 11.52
N PRO A 475 7.60 -21.54 10.91
CA PRO A 475 7.02 -22.85 11.22
C PRO A 475 7.93 -24.03 10.92
N LEU A 476 8.73 -23.96 9.85
CA LEU A 476 9.66 -25.04 9.50
C LEU A 476 10.90 -25.07 10.40
N LYS A 477 11.34 -23.90 10.87
CA LYS A 477 12.40 -23.77 11.88
C LYS A 477 11.97 -24.38 13.21
N THR A 478 10.74 -24.15 13.67
CA THR A 478 10.27 -24.66 14.96
C THR A 478 9.75 -26.10 14.91
N SER A 479 9.64 -26.67 13.71
CA SER A 479 9.33 -28.09 13.51
C SER A 479 10.41 -29.04 14.07
N LYS A 480 10.06 -30.30 14.31
CA LYS A 480 10.95 -31.31 14.92
C LYS A 480 12.21 -31.56 14.08
N HIS A 481 12.10 -31.43 12.76
CA HIS A 481 13.22 -31.63 11.83
C HIS A 481 14.11 -30.38 11.67
N ASN A 482 13.70 -29.23 12.23
CA ASN A 482 14.44 -27.96 12.21
C ASN A 482 14.96 -27.61 10.80
N ARG A 483 14.05 -27.59 9.82
CA ARG A 483 14.40 -27.35 8.40
C ARG A 483 14.51 -25.84 8.15
N LEU A 484 15.73 -25.35 8.21
CA LEU A 484 16.02 -23.93 8.00
C LEU A 484 16.03 -23.59 6.51
N LEU A 485 15.17 -22.66 6.10
CA LEU A 485 15.19 -22.05 4.76
C LEU A 485 16.13 -20.83 4.68
N TYR A 486 16.81 -20.49 5.76
CA TYR A 486 17.73 -19.35 5.87
C TYR A 486 19.06 -19.81 6.48
N ASP A 487 20.05 -18.91 6.49
CA ASP A 487 21.32 -19.17 7.18
C ASP A 487 21.25 -18.68 8.63
N PRO A 488 21.28 -19.58 9.64
CA PRO A 488 21.23 -19.17 11.04
C PRO A 488 22.49 -18.42 11.50
N GLU A 489 23.63 -18.53 10.78
CA GLU A 489 24.89 -17.87 11.14
C GLU A 489 25.06 -16.49 10.49
N ASP A 490 24.32 -16.21 9.41
CA ASP A 490 24.44 -14.96 8.64
C ASP A 490 24.14 -13.72 9.47
N THR A 491 25.11 -12.89 9.81
CA THR A 491 24.86 -11.74 10.71
C THR A 491 24.08 -10.59 10.06
N ASP A 492 23.79 -10.67 8.77
CA ASP A 492 23.21 -9.57 8.04
C ASP A 492 21.69 -9.55 8.11
N PHE A 493 21.19 -8.34 7.92
CA PHE A 493 19.83 -7.98 8.20
C PHE A 493 19.03 -7.91 6.91
N VAL A 494 17.86 -8.52 6.93
CA VAL A 494 17.04 -8.70 5.73
C VAL A 494 15.98 -7.60 5.60
N ASP A 495 15.26 -7.31 6.68
CA ASP A 495 14.05 -6.49 6.65
C ASP A 495 14.01 -5.55 7.85
N ARG A 496 13.89 -4.23 7.61
CA ARG A 496 13.80 -3.16 8.63
C ARG A 496 12.97 -3.55 9.86
N PHE A 497 11.84 -4.21 9.62
CA PHE A 497 10.87 -4.56 10.63
C PHE A 497 11.07 -5.96 11.17
N TYR A 498 11.68 -6.88 10.43
CA TYR A 498 11.96 -8.23 10.92
C TYR A 498 13.47 -8.41 11.18
N PRO A 499 13.95 -8.12 12.42
CA PRO A 499 15.34 -8.33 12.88
C PRO A 499 15.92 -9.68 12.51
N GLN A 500 15.05 -10.68 12.55
CA GLN A 500 15.43 -12.05 12.45
C GLN A 500 15.60 -12.37 10.98
N LYS A 501 16.68 -13.09 10.68
CA LYS A 501 17.05 -13.60 9.36
C LYS A 501 15.94 -14.48 8.73
N ASP A 502 14.91 -14.79 9.51
CA ASP A 502 13.77 -15.60 9.14
C ASP A 502 12.71 -14.86 8.31
N SER A 503 12.98 -13.67 7.78
CA SER A 503 12.09 -12.99 6.83
C SER A 503 12.41 -13.24 5.35
N SER A 504 13.59 -13.77 5.01
CA SER A 504 13.96 -14.12 3.63
C SER A 504 14.54 -15.52 3.51
N MET A 505 14.09 -16.24 2.49
CA MET A 505 14.62 -17.54 2.12
C MET A 505 15.97 -17.36 1.43
N ASN A 506 16.94 -18.14 1.88
CA ASN A 506 18.28 -18.11 1.32
C ASN A 506 18.32 -18.94 0.02
N PRO A 507 18.64 -18.33 -1.14
CA PRO A 507 18.62 -19.01 -2.44
C PRO A 507 19.75 -20.03 -2.63
N CYS A 508 20.79 -19.99 -1.79
CA CYS A 508 21.93 -20.92 -1.84
C CYS A 508 21.64 -22.23 -1.08
N ARG A 509 20.55 -22.28 -0.31
CA ARG A 509 20.15 -23.49 0.40
C ARG A 509 19.37 -24.45 -0.50
N GLU A 510 19.69 -25.73 -0.41
CA GLU A 510 18.96 -26.78 -1.12
C GLU A 510 17.53 -26.90 -0.59
N GLU A 511 17.32 -26.68 0.72
CA GLU A 511 16.01 -26.72 1.35
C GLU A 511 15.02 -25.71 0.75
N THR A 512 15.50 -24.56 0.27
CA THR A 512 14.68 -23.55 -0.43
C THR A 512 14.09 -24.12 -1.72
N MET A 513 14.89 -24.86 -2.49
CA MET A 513 14.41 -25.49 -3.73
C MET A 513 13.53 -26.71 -3.46
N ILE A 514 13.82 -27.48 -2.40
CA ILE A 514 12.96 -28.60 -1.96
C ILE A 514 11.59 -28.09 -1.52
N PHE A 515 11.55 -26.98 -0.76
CA PHE A 515 10.30 -26.31 -0.38
C PHE A 515 9.54 -25.85 -1.62
N TYR A 516 10.20 -25.16 -2.56
CA TYR A 516 9.54 -24.68 -3.78
C TYR A 516 8.96 -25.83 -4.61
N ASP A 517 9.75 -26.88 -4.88
CA ASP A 517 9.30 -28.07 -5.61
C ASP A 517 8.14 -28.78 -4.90
N HIS A 518 8.18 -28.89 -3.56
CA HIS A 518 7.07 -29.44 -2.78
C HIS A 518 5.80 -28.62 -2.93
N MET A 519 5.89 -27.29 -2.82
CA MET A 519 4.74 -26.40 -3.03
C MET A 519 4.11 -26.62 -4.40
N LEU A 520 4.91 -26.68 -5.47
CA LEU A 520 4.42 -26.91 -6.82
C LEU A 520 3.72 -28.28 -6.96
N LYS A 521 4.29 -29.34 -6.36
CA LYS A 521 3.68 -30.68 -6.34
C LYS A 521 2.35 -30.70 -5.60
N GLN A 522 2.26 -30.03 -4.45
CA GLN A 522 1.01 -29.93 -3.67
C GLN A 522 -0.06 -29.16 -4.45
N LEU A 523 0.31 -28.02 -5.06
CA LEU A 523 -0.60 -27.24 -5.90
C LEU A 523 -1.08 -28.05 -7.10
N LYS A 524 -0.17 -28.73 -7.81
CA LYS A 524 -0.53 -29.63 -8.92
C LYS A 524 -1.53 -30.70 -8.49
N ALA A 525 -1.38 -31.28 -7.29
CA ALA A 525 -2.33 -32.25 -6.76
C ALA A 525 -3.71 -31.64 -6.46
N ILE A 526 -3.76 -30.44 -5.88
CA ILE A 526 -5.00 -29.69 -5.61
C ILE A 526 -5.73 -29.36 -6.92
N TYR A 527 -5.02 -28.82 -7.91
CA TYR A 527 -5.59 -28.50 -9.23
C TYR A 527 -6.08 -29.76 -9.96
N LYS A 528 -5.31 -30.86 -9.89
CA LYS A 528 -5.74 -32.16 -10.42
C LYS A 528 -7.04 -32.65 -9.74
N ALA A 529 -7.18 -32.51 -8.42
CA ALA A 529 -8.40 -32.84 -7.70
C ALA A 529 -9.59 -31.92 -8.07
N ALA A 530 -9.30 -30.68 -8.46
CA ALA A 530 -10.26 -29.76 -9.05
C ALA A 530 -10.65 -30.11 -10.51
N SER A 531 -9.94 -31.04 -11.16
CA SER A 531 -10.06 -31.31 -12.61
C SER A 531 -9.76 -30.09 -13.48
N VAL A 532 -8.88 -29.20 -13.01
CA VAL A 532 -8.42 -28.00 -13.71
C VAL A 532 -6.90 -28.06 -13.83
N PRO A 533 -6.30 -27.81 -15.00
CA PRO A 533 -4.85 -27.81 -15.14
C PRO A 533 -4.24 -26.59 -14.43
N LEU A 534 -3.16 -26.79 -13.67
CA LEU A 534 -2.32 -25.69 -13.17
C LEU A 534 -1.43 -25.21 -14.32
N LYS A 535 -1.74 -24.03 -14.88
CA LYS A 535 -1.03 -23.46 -16.04
C LYS A 535 0.01 -22.43 -15.64
N THR A 536 -0.35 -21.60 -14.66
CA THR A 536 0.38 -20.40 -14.27
C THR A 536 0.76 -20.44 -12.79
N ILE A 537 1.97 -20.01 -12.48
CA ILE A 537 2.39 -19.69 -11.10
C ILE A 537 2.97 -18.27 -11.07
N MET A 538 2.83 -17.58 -9.95
CA MET A 538 3.55 -16.34 -9.70
C MET A 538 4.69 -16.56 -8.70
N ILE A 539 5.88 -16.09 -9.03
CA ILE A 539 7.04 -16.02 -8.14
C ILE A 539 7.10 -14.58 -7.63
N GLY A 540 6.72 -14.39 -6.36
CA GLY A 540 6.33 -13.07 -5.87
C GLY A 540 7.46 -12.18 -5.36
N SER A 541 8.66 -12.67 -5.07
CA SER A 541 9.59 -11.96 -4.19
C SER A 541 10.95 -11.61 -4.79
N LYS A 542 11.58 -10.56 -4.23
CA LYS A 542 12.97 -10.19 -4.44
C LYS A 542 13.90 -11.10 -3.63
N VAL A 543 15.08 -11.41 -4.16
CA VAL A 543 16.15 -12.08 -3.40
C VAL A 543 16.92 -11.04 -2.57
N ASN A 544 17.13 -11.32 -1.29
CA ASN A 544 17.95 -10.45 -0.45
C ASN A 544 19.45 -10.72 -0.68
N PHE A 545 20.12 -9.81 -1.39
CA PHE A 545 21.52 -10.03 -1.76
C PHE A 545 22.51 -9.82 -0.62
N ASP A 546 22.16 -9.02 0.39
CA ASP A 546 22.98 -8.93 1.60
C ASP A 546 23.01 -10.29 2.32
N GLN A 547 21.86 -10.98 2.44
CA GLN A 547 21.79 -12.34 2.96
C GLN A 547 22.63 -13.33 2.13
N VAL A 548 22.59 -13.21 0.80
CA VAL A 548 23.37 -14.05 -0.11
C VAL A 548 24.88 -13.85 0.07
N LEU A 549 25.33 -12.60 0.16
CA LEU A 549 26.75 -12.25 0.28
C LEU A 549 27.36 -12.55 1.65
N ASN A 550 26.56 -12.90 2.64
CA ASN A 550 27.06 -13.22 3.97
C ASN A 550 26.77 -14.65 4.40
N SER A 551 25.93 -15.35 3.64
CA SER A 551 25.65 -16.74 3.90
C SER A 551 26.82 -17.66 3.58
N LYS A 552 27.19 -18.51 4.54
CA LYS A 552 28.20 -19.55 4.31
C LYS A 552 27.78 -20.60 3.27
N TYR A 553 26.48 -20.75 3.01
CA TYR A 553 25.95 -21.74 2.06
C TYR A 553 26.14 -21.29 0.61
N CYS A 554 26.40 -20.01 0.37
CA CYS A 554 26.69 -19.49 -0.96
C CYS A 554 28.15 -19.71 -1.39
N TYR A 555 28.98 -20.26 -0.51
CA TYR A 555 30.40 -20.51 -0.74
C TYR A 555 30.72 -22.00 -0.60
N PRO A 556 31.80 -22.48 -1.24
CA PRO A 556 32.35 -23.80 -0.95
C PRO A 556 32.53 -24.04 0.56
N LYS A 557 32.33 -25.28 0.99
CA LYS A 557 32.52 -25.66 2.41
C LYS A 557 33.99 -25.58 2.80
N ASN A 558 34.27 -25.36 4.09
CA ASN A 558 35.61 -25.40 4.70
C ASN A 558 36.62 -24.33 4.24
N LEU A 559 36.14 -23.17 3.76
CA LEU A 559 37.01 -22.02 3.48
C LEU A 559 37.47 -21.35 4.77
N ASN A 560 38.74 -20.97 4.82
CA ASN A 560 39.24 -20.06 5.87
C ASN A 560 38.71 -18.63 5.64
N SER A 561 38.91 -17.74 6.61
CA SER A 561 38.39 -16.36 6.55
C SER A 561 38.84 -15.60 5.30
N THR A 562 40.10 -15.75 4.88
CA THR A 562 40.65 -15.08 3.69
C THR A 562 40.01 -15.61 2.41
N GLN A 563 39.88 -16.94 2.28
CA GLN A 563 39.23 -17.56 1.14
C GLN A 563 37.75 -17.19 1.06
N ARG A 564 37.04 -17.17 2.19
CA ARG A 564 35.63 -16.75 2.24
C ARG A 564 35.46 -15.30 1.80
N LEU A 565 36.37 -14.40 2.20
CA LEU A 565 36.36 -13.01 1.74
C LEU A 565 36.58 -12.91 0.23
N MET A 566 37.52 -13.69 -0.34
CA MET A 566 37.75 -13.74 -1.78
C MET A 566 36.52 -14.25 -2.55
N GLU A 567 35.89 -15.33 -2.08
CA GLU A 567 34.66 -15.86 -2.69
C GLU A 567 33.48 -14.89 -2.56
N ARG A 568 33.37 -14.19 -1.42
CA ARG A 568 32.38 -13.13 -1.24
C ARG A 568 32.57 -12.01 -2.26
N GLU A 569 33.80 -11.52 -2.44
CA GLU A 569 34.09 -10.49 -3.45
C GLU A 569 33.87 -10.97 -4.89
N ASN A 570 34.14 -12.25 -5.18
CA ASN A 570 33.81 -12.86 -6.47
C ASN A 570 32.29 -12.91 -6.71
N LEU A 571 31.52 -13.32 -5.70
CA LEU A 571 30.06 -13.36 -5.78
C LEU A 571 29.46 -11.96 -5.90
N GLU A 572 30.00 -10.97 -5.17
CA GLU A 572 29.59 -9.56 -5.24
C GLU A 572 29.81 -8.98 -6.65
N ARG A 573 30.91 -9.35 -7.32
CA ARG A 573 31.16 -8.98 -8.73
C ARG A 573 30.25 -9.71 -9.73
N ASN A 574 29.79 -10.93 -9.41
CA ASN A 574 28.97 -11.78 -10.29
C ASN A 574 27.53 -11.94 -9.78
N ILE A 575 27.02 -10.99 -8.99
CA ILE A 575 25.75 -11.14 -8.29
C ILE A 575 24.57 -11.25 -9.26
N ASN A 576 24.67 -10.55 -10.39
CA ASN A 576 23.71 -10.59 -11.49
C ASN A 576 23.70 -11.97 -12.19
N GLY A 577 24.86 -12.59 -12.40
CA GLY A 577 24.95 -13.95 -12.90
C GLY A 577 24.35 -14.97 -11.93
N PHE A 578 24.58 -14.79 -10.62
CA PHE A 578 23.95 -15.61 -9.58
C PHE A 578 22.42 -15.47 -9.61
N LYS A 579 21.89 -14.24 -9.59
CA LYS A 579 20.44 -13.96 -9.64
C LYS A 579 19.79 -14.58 -10.88
N LEU A 580 20.36 -14.37 -12.06
CA LEU A 580 19.86 -14.95 -13.31
C LEU A 580 19.83 -16.48 -13.23
N ASN A 581 20.89 -17.12 -12.73
CA ASN A 581 20.94 -18.57 -12.57
C ASN A 581 19.88 -19.09 -11.58
N PHE A 582 19.65 -18.37 -10.48
CA PHE A 582 18.59 -18.70 -9.53
C PHE A 582 17.19 -18.57 -10.17
N THR A 583 16.91 -17.47 -10.87
CA THR A 583 15.65 -17.29 -11.61
C THR A 583 15.44 -18.38 -12.65
N LYS A 584 16.48 -18.75 -13.43
CA LYS A 584 16.42 -19.88 -14.38
C LYS A 584 16.09 -21.20 -13.68
N ARG A 585 16.65 -21.47 -12.50
CA ARG A 585 16.34 -22.67 -11.71
C ARG A 585 14.88 -22.69 -11.27
N LEU A 586 14.35 -21.59 -10.75
CA LEU A 586 12.94 -21.51 -10.36
C LEU A 586 12.00 -21.76 -11.54
N VAL A 587 12.23 -21.07 -12.66
CA VAL A 587 11.42 -21.24 -13.89
C VAL A 587 11.53 -22.68 -14.42
N LYS A 588 12.73 -23.26 -14.42
CA LYS A 588 12.93 -24.66 -14.81
C LYS A 588 12.19 -25.62 -13.89
N THR A 589 12.25 -25.43 -12.57
CA THR A 589 11.54 -26.29 -11.61
C THR A 589 10.01 -26.19 -11.77
N ALA A 590 9.47 -25.01 -12.09
CA ALA A 590 8.07 -24.85 -12.46
C ALA A 590 7.72 -25.65 -13.74
N HIS A 591 8.52 -25.48 -14.80
CA HIS A 591 8.35 -26.21 -16.06
C HIS A 591 8.47 -27.73 -15.89
N ASP A 592 9.45 -28.23 -15.12
CA ASP A 592 9.61 -29.65 -14.82
C ASP A 592 8.40 -30.22 -14.06
N ASN A 593 7.67 -29.38 -13.32
CA ASN A 593 6.39 -29.73 -12.69
C ASN A 593 5.18 -29.59 -13.63
N GLY A 594 5.38 -29.20 -14.90
CA GLY A 594 4.36 -29.08 -15.94
C GLY A 594 3.67 -27.71 -16.00
N ILE A 595 4.28 -26.68 -15.42
CA ILE A 595 3.76 -25.30 -15.41
C ILE A 595 4.52 -24.50 -16.47
N ASN A 596 3.83 -24.09 -17.52
CA ASN A 596 4.45 -23.48 -18.70
C ASN A 596 4.39 -21.95 -18.70
N GLU A 597 3.71 -21.35 -17.72
CA GLU A 597 3.59 -19.90 -17.57
C GLU A 597 4.09 -19.48 -16.18
N VAL A 598 5.11 -18.63 -16.15
CA VAL A 598 5.70 -18.11 -14.91
C VAL A 598 5.61 -16.60 -14.91
N MET A 599 4.82 -16.08 -13.98
CA MET A 599 4.67 -14.66 -13.73
C MET A 599 5.56 -14.24 -12.56
N ALA A 600 6.10 -13.03 -12.60
CA ALA A 600 6.78 -12.44 -11.45
C ALA A 600 6.73 -10.92 -11.53
N ILE A 601 6.87 -10.25 -10.39
CA ILE A 601 7.13 -8.82 -10.41
C ILE A 601 8.48 -8.57 -11.07
N ASP A 602 8.53 -7.49 -11.84
CA ASP A 602 9.63 -7.15 -12.74
C ASP A 602 11.03 -7.34 -12.12
N ASP A 603 11.21 -7.04 -10.84
CA ASP A 603 12.46 -7.22 -10.11
C ASP A 603 13.07 -8.62 -10.22
N VAL A 604 12.28 -9.69 -10.34
CA VAL A 604 12.81 -11.06 -10.49
C VAL A 604 13.57 -11.25 -11.81
N PHE A 605 13.19 -10.47 -12.83
CA PHE A 605 13.71 -10.53 -14.19
C PHE A 605 14.69 -9.40 -14.52
N THR A 606 15.16 -8.67 -13.52
CA THR A 606 16.13 -7.59 -13.71
C THR A 606 17.42 -7.80 -12.91
N THR A 607 18.46 -7.07 -13.29
CA THR A 607 19.74 -6.98 -12.58
C THR A 607 19.63 -6.18 -11.27
N GLU A 608 20.54 -6.43 -10.35
CA GLU A 608 20.80 -5.64 -9.15
C GLU A 608 22.05 -4.78 -9.34
N PHE A 609 22.27 -3.88 -8.37
CA PHE A 609 23.55 -3.23 -8.22
C PHE A 609 24.66 -4.28 -8.01
N ASP A 610 25.64 -4.27 -8.89
CA ASP A 610 26.88 -5.02 -8.71
C ASP A 610 28.04 -4.07 -8.33
N ALA A 611 29.17 -4.67 -7.95
CA ALA A 611 30.37 -3.92 -7.57
C ALA A 611 30.93 -3.03 -8.70
N ALA A 612 30.54 -3.26 -9.97
CA ALA A 612 30.95 -2.44 -11.10
C ALA A 612 30.10 -1.18 -11.26
N GLY A 613 29.02 -1.05 -10.48
CA GLY A 613 28.08 0.06 -10.60
C GLY A 613 27.20 -0.05 -11.84
N ASN A 614 27.03 -1.26 -12.40
CA ASN A 614 26.11 -1.47 -13.52
C ASN A 614 24.71 -1.00 -13.12
N THR A 615 23.99 -0.47 -14.11
CA THR A 615 22.65 0.06 -13.92
C THR A 615 21.76 -1.04 -13.33
N PRO A 616 21.29 -0.87 -12.09
CA PRO A 616 20.31 -1.80 -11.53
C PRO A 616 19.09 -1.82 -12.44
N ASN A 617 18.29 -2.86 -12.31
CA ASN A 617 17.01 -2.97 -12.98
C ASN A 617 17.08 -3.13 -14.52
N THR A 618 18.25 -3.45 -15.07
CA THR A 618 18.37 -3.86 -16.49
C THR A 618 17.68 -5.21 -16.67
N VAL A 619 16.73 -5.30 -17.62
CA VAL A 619 15.96 -6.52 -17.92
C VAL A 619 16.87 -7.61 -18.53
N TYR A 620 16.73 -8.85 -18.07
CA TYR A 620 17.44 -9.99 -18.68
C TYR A 620 16.92 -10.30 -20.09
N ASP A 621 17.81 -10.63 -21.01
CA ASP A 621 17.38 -11.13 -22.32
C ASP A 621 16.67 -12.48 -22.17
N THR A 622 15.55 -12.70 -22.86
CA THR A 622 14.90 -14.03 -22.89
C THR A 622 15.67 -15.03 -23.75
N VAL A 623 16.58 -14.56 -24.62
CA VAL A 623 17.46 -15.39 -25.43
C VAL A 623 18.88 -15.24 -24.90
N ASP A 624 19.54 -16.36 -24.74
CA ASP A 624 20.95 -16.41 -24.38
C ASP A 624 21.78 -16.02 -25.60
N SER A 625 22.46 -14.88 -25.55
CA SER A 625 23.21 -14.33 -26.69
C SER A 625 24.37 -15.23 -27.15
N GLU A 626 24.92 -16.06 -26.26
CA GLU A 626 26.04 -16.96 -26.58
C GLU A 626 25.55 -18.24 -27.27
N THR A 627 24.41 -18.77 -26.84
CA THR A 627 23.89 -20.05 -27.35
C THR A 627 22.74 -19.92 -28.34
N ASN A 628 22.18 -18.72 -28.50
CA ASN A 628 20.97 -18.39 -29.26
C ASN A 628 19.75 -19.26 -28.87
N LYS A 629 19.69 -19.69 -27.61
CA LYS A 629 18.58 -20.49 -27.05
C LYS A 629 17.76 -19.67 -26.07
N THR A 630 16.49 -19.99 -25.92
CA THR A 630 15.63 -19.38 -24.90
C THR A 630 16.21 -19.64 -23.50
N ARG A 631 16.44 -18.59 -22.71
CA ARG A 631 16.92 -18.67 -21.32
C ARG A 631 15.90 -19.34 -20.40
N PHE A 632 14.63 -19.16 -20.70
CA PHE A 632 13.50 -19.68 -19.95
C PHE A 632 12.73 -20.67 -20.83
N ASN A 633 12.52 -21.90 -20.34
CA ASN A 633 11.75 -22.92 -21.06
C ASN A 633 10.22 -22.77 -20.83
N ALA A 634 9.79 -21.58 -20.44
CA ALA A 634 8.40 -21.26 -20.11
C ALA A 634 8.11 -19.84 -20.60
N THR A 635 6.84 -19.53 -20.86
CA THR A 635 6.41 -18.15 -21.08
C THR A 635 6.60 -17.39 -19.78
N VAL A 636 7.37 -16.31 -19.84
CA VAL A 636 7.64 -15.44 -18.69
C VAL A 636 6.84 -14.15 -18.81
N THR A 637 6.13 -13.81 -17.73
CA THR A 637 5.26 -12.63 -17.66
C THR A 637 5.77 -11.68 -16.57
N ALA A 638 6.18 -10.47 -16.96
CA ALA A 638 6.58 -9.42 -16.05
C ALA A 638 5.37 -8.60 -15.59
N VAL A 639 5.15 -8.55 -14.27
CA VAL A 639 4.20 -7.63 -13.64
C VAL A 639 4.94 -6.34 -13.37
N HIS A 640 4.60 -5.30 -14.11
CA HIS A 640 5.35 -4.07 -14.07
C HIS A 640 4.66 -3.03 -13.18
N SER A 641 5.29 -2.69 -12.04
CA SER A 641 4.63 -2.00 -10.93
C SER A 641 5.38 -0.84 -10.26
N ARG A 642 6.50 -0.32 -10.80
CA ARG A 642 7.33 0.69 -10.10
C ARG A 642 7.19 2.13 -10.63
N TYR A 643 7.01 3.11 -9.73
CA TYR A 643 7.02 4.57 -9.99
C TYR A 643 8.32 5.28 -9.55
N ASP A 644 9.49 4.64 -9.49
CA ASP A 644 10.70 5.41 -9.12
C ASP A 644 11.04 6.41 -10.25
N THR A 645 11.09 7.68 -9.88
CA THR A 645 11.18 8.85 -10.76
C THR A 645 12.58 9.47 -10.79
N VAL A 646 13.51 9.03 -9.93
CA VAL A 646 14.76 9.77 -9.71
C VAL A 646 15.99 8.99 -10.14
N ARG A 647 15.98 7.66 -10.06
CA ARG A 647 17.15 6.83 -10.41
C ARG A 647 16.85 5.64 -11.31
N ASP A 648 15.59 5.25 -11.41
CA ASP A 648 15.15 4.15 -12.25
C ASP A 648 14.76 4.62 -13.65
N GLU A 649 14.89 3.71 -14.61
CA GLU A 649 14.18 3.81 -15.88
C GLU A 649 12.67 3.98 -15.60
N ARG A 650 12.08 5.04 -16.19
CA ARG A 650 10.67 5.39 -15.97
C ARG A 650 9.78 4.19 -16.30
N LEU A 651 8.71 4.00 -15.51
CA LEU A 651 7.77 2.87 -15.56
C LEU A 651 7.56 2.34 -17.00
N TRP A 652 6.97 3.14 -17.90
CA TRP A 652 6.65 2.69 -19.26
C TRP A 652 7.86 2.17 -20.07
N LYS A 653 9.04 2.77 -19.95
CA LYS A 653 10.24 2.35 -20.70
C LYS A 653 10.70 0.96 -20.29
N ARG A 654 10.63 0.63 -18.99
CA ARG A 654 10.97 -0.72 -18.52
C ARG A 654 9.97 -1.75 -19.02
N GLY A 655 8.67 -1.41 -19.00
CA GLY A 655 7.64 -2.24 -19.61
C GLY A 655 7.90 -2.49 -21.10
N ASP A 656 8.27 -1.44 -21.84
CA ASP A 656 8.57 -1.53 -23.28
C ASP A 656 9.78 -2.44 -23.50
N ARG A 657 10.80 -2.34 -22.63
CA ARG A 657 11.98 -3.20 -22.67
C ARG A 657 11.66 -4.68 -22.42
N PHE A 658 10.76 -4.99 -21.49
CA PHE A 658 10.28 -6.36 -21.31
C PHE A 658 9.59 -6.87 -22.59
N ALA A 659 8.71 -6.05 -23.17
CA ALA A 659 8.00 -6.40 -24.40
C ALA A 659 8.95 -6.64 -25.59
N GLU A 660 9.94 -5.76 -25.80
CA GLU A 660 11.00 -5.93 -26.81
C GLU A 660 11.74 -7.26 -26.69
N LEU A 661 12.02 -7.67 -25.46
CA LEU A 661 12.75 -8.89 -25.16
C LEU A 661 11.85 -10.13 -25.16
N GLY A 662 10.59 -10.02 -25.56
CA GLY A 662 9.68 -11.15 -25.74
C GLY A 662 8.97 -11.62 -24.47
N TYR A 663 9.05 -10.87 -23.37
CA TYR A 663 8.21 -11.11 -22.19
C TYR A 663 6.76 -10.73 -22.49
N LYS A 664 5.82 -11.39 -21.82
CA LYS A 664 4.49 -10.82 -21.65
C LYS A 664 4.51 -9.79 -20.53
N VAL A 665 3.74 -8.72 -20.67
CA VAL A 665 3.73 -7.60 -19.72
C VAL A 665 2.32 -7.39 -19.19
N ILE A 666 2.21 -7.30 -17.87
CA ILE A 666 0.99 -6.91 -17.16
C ILE A 666 1.22 -5.55 -16.50
N ILE A 667 0.34 -4.61 -16.80
CA ILE A 667 0.39 -3.23 -16.34
C ILE A 667 -0.20 -3.17 -14.93
N SER A 668 0.62 -2.82 -13.93
CA SER A 668 0.21 -2.71 -12.53
C SER A 668 0.80 -1.49 -11.81
N PRO A 669 0.69 -0.28 -12.37
CA PRO A 669 1.19 0.93 -11.72
C PRO A 669 0.46 1.20 -10.40
N PRO A 670 1.07 1.92 -9.44
CA PRO A 670 0.46 2.22 -8.14
C PRO A 670 -0.91 2.90 -8.12
N ILE A 671 -1.45 3.45 -9.22
CA ILE A 671 -2.88 3.82 -9.28
C ILE A 671 -3.82 2.60 -9.21
N LEU A 672 -3.31 1.41 -9.45
CA LEU A 672 -4.03 0.15 -9.33
C LEU A 672 -3.84 -0.50 -7.95
N ASP A 673 -3.22 0.21 -6.99
CA ASP A 673 -3.03 -0.24 -5.61
C ASP A 673 -4.24 0.18 -4.75
N PHE A 674 -5.24 -0.69 -4.67
CA PHE A 674 -6.50 -0.42 -3.95
C PHE A 674 -6.34 -0.35 -2.42
N ASN A 675 -5.15 -0.60 -1.87
CA ASN A 675 -4.87 -0.32 -0.46
C ASN A 675 -4.77 1.18 -0.15
N TYR A 676 -4.51 2.07 -1.13
CA TYR A 676 -4.58 3.52 -0.89
C TYR A 676 -6.01 3.94 -0.57
N ALA A 677 -6.16 4.94 0.30
CA ALA A 677 -7.48 5.47 0.65
C ALA A 677 -8.19 6.08 -0.56
N VAL A 678 -9.52 6.11 -0.50
CA VAL A 678 -10.37 6.72 -1.55
C VAL A 678 -10.23 8.25 -1.58
N GLU A 679 -10.17 8.87 -0.40
CA GLU A 679 -10.02 10.31 -0.18
C GLU A 679 -8.99 10.55 0.94
N PRO A 680 -8.39 11.75 1.05
CA PRO A 680 -7.38 12.03 2.08
C PRO A 680 -8.00 12.26 3.47
N ASP A 681 -8.74 11.28 3.99
CA ASP A 681 -9.41 11.33 5.30
C ASP A 681 -8.67 10.45 6.34
N PRO A 682 -8.00 11.04 7.34
CA PRO A 682 -7.25 10.33 8.37
C PRO A 682 -8.07 9.27 9.14
N ASP A 683 -9.40 9.38 9.19
CA ASP A 683 -10.27 8.42 9.88
C ASP A 683 -10.69 7.23 9.00
N ARG A 684 -10.34 7.23 7.71
CA ARG A 684 -10.70 6.17 6.75
C ARG A 684 -9.56 5.17 6.57
N PRO A 685 -9.89 3.89 6.29
CA PRO A 685 -8.87 2.89 6.02
C PRO A 685 -8.07 3.26 4.77
N GLY A 686 -6.82 2.81 4.75
CA GLY A 686 -5.95 2.87 3.58
C GLY A 686 -4.54 3.35 3.88
N ASP A 687 -3.65 3.09 2.92
CA ASP A 687 -2.27 3.59 2.92
C ASP A 687 -2.17 5.01 2.37
N TYR A 688 -1.08 5.66 2.76
CA TYR A 688 -0.76 7.06 2.47
C TYR A 688 0.73 7.28 2.18
N ASP A 689 1.47 6.18 1.94
CA ASP A 689 2.93 6.15 1.89
C ASP A 689 3.52 6.53 0.51
N SER A 690 2.83 6.26 -0.59
CA SER A 690 3.31 6.60 -1.94
C SER A 690 3.16 8.07 -2.33
N VAL A 691 3.68 8.41 -3.51
CA VAL A 691 3.48 9.71 -4.16
C VAL A 691 1.98 10.01 -4.37
N ILE A 692 1.13 8.98 -4.41
CA ILE A 692 -0.33 9.07 -4.55
C ILE A 692 -0.95 9.07 -3.14
N ARG A 693 -1.50 10.22 -2.71
CA ARG A 693 -2.10 10.38 -1.38
C ARG A 693 -3.44 9.64 -1.24
N ASN A 694 -4.18 9.47 -2.33
CA ASN A 694 -5.46 8.77 -2.40
C ASN A 694 -5.76 8.41 -3.86
N ILE A 695 -6.59 7.40 -4.07
CA ILE A 695 -7.08 6.98 -5.39
C ILE A 695 -8.60 7.11 -5.37
N SER A 696 -9.08 8.25 -5.83
CA SER A 696 -10.51 8.53 -6.02
C SER A 696 -11.09 7.71 -7.17
N PHE A 697 -12.43 7.68 -7.25
CA PHE A 697 -13.13 7.03 -8.36
C PHE A 697 -12.80 7.67 -9.71
N SER A 698 -12.74 9.00 -9.76
CA SER A 698 -12.35 9.76 -10.95
C SER A 698 -10.93 9.47 -11.40
N LYS A 699 -9.97 9.47 -10.46
CA LYS A 699 -8.56 9.17 -10.74
C LYS A 699 -8.43 7.77 -11.34
N LEU A 700 -9.07 6.77 -10.73
CA LEU A 700 -9.06 5.39 -11.22
C LEU A 700 -9.76 5.25 -12.58
N PHE A 701 -10.92 5.92 -12.78
CA PHE A 701 -11.64 5.89 -14.06
C PHE A 701 -10.78 6.45 -15.19
N ARG A 702 -10.00 7.51 -14.93
CA ARG A 702 -9.16 8.19 -15.94
C ARG A 702 -7.84 7.48 -16.26
N PHE A 703 -7.55 6.32 -15.63
CA PHE A 703 -6.42 5.47 -16.01
C PHE A 703 -6.47 5.06 -17.48
N VAL A 704 -5.37 5.18 -18.22
CA VAL A 704 -5.30 4.89 -19.67
C VAL A 704 -4.28 3.78 -19.96
N PRO A 705 -4.66 2.49 -19.86
CA PRO A 705 -3.72 1.39 -19.91
C PRO A 705 -3.01 1.24 -21.26
N ASP A 706 -3.58 1.68 -22.38
CA ASP A 706 -2.86 1.63 -23.68
C ASP A 706 -1.78 2.72 -23.82
N SER A 707 -1.90 3.82 -23.07
CA SER A 707 -0.96 4.96 -23.14
C SER A 707 -0.04 4.92 -21.93
N HIS A 708 0.94 4.00 -21.96
CA HIS A 708 1.80 3.67 -20.81
C HIS A 708 2.49 4.89 -20.20
N CYS A 709 2.90 5.85 -21.03
CA CYS A 709 3.60 7.07 -20.62
C CYS A 709 2.66 8.23 -20.24
N CYS A 710 1.35 8.05 -20.38
CA CYS A 710 0.30 8.96 -19.96
C CYS A 710 -0.40 8.47 -18.70
N ASN A 711 0.34 7.81 -17.80
CA ASN A 711 -0.11 7.43 -16.46
C ASN A 711 0.81 7.98 -15.36
N ILE A 712 1.49 9.11 -15.62
CA ILE A 712 2.38 9.74 -14.64
C ILE A 712 1.52 10.37 -13.55
N PRO A 713 1.67 9.99 -12.27
CA PRO A 713 0.85 10.56 -11.22
C PRO A 713 1.07 12.07 -11.11
N ASN A 714 0.04 12.87 -11.44
CA ASN A 714 -0.01 14.29 -11.12
C ASN A 714 -1.29 14.63 -10.33
N ALA A 715 -1.48 15.92 -10.02
CA ALA A 715 -2.50 16.35 -9.08
C ALA A 715 -3.95 16.29 -9.58
N ILE A 716 -4.17 16.15 -10.90
CA ILE A 716 -5.50 16.30 -11.52
C ILE A 716 -5.85 15.05 -12.33
N GLN A 717 -4.82 14.45 -12.92
CA GLN A 717 -4.93 13.41 -13.92
C GLN A 717 -3.63 12.61 -13.96
N HIS A 718 -3.52 11.85 -15.02
CA HIS A 718 -2.23 11.40 -15.47
C HIS A 718 -1.58 12.50 -16.29
N ASP A 719 -0.33 12.82 -15.96
CA ASP A 719 0.50 13.55 -16.91
C ASP A 719 0.98 12.61 -18.01
N CYS A 720 1.27 13.21 -19.15
CA CYS A 720 1.96 12.51 -20.22
C CYS A 720 3.45 12.84 -20.17
N ALA A 721 4.28 11.85 -20.44
CA ALA A 721 5.68 12.08 -20.69
C ALA A 721 5.87 12.97 -21.93
N LEU A 722 7.07 13.53 -22.07
CA LEU A 722 7.48 14.12 -23.35
C LEU A 722 7.52 13.02 -24.43
N GLU A 723 7.20 13.38 -25.67
CA GLU A 723 7.24 12.47 -26.83
C GLU A 723 8.62 11.81 -26.99
N SER A 724 9.71 12.56 -26.76
CA SER A 724 11.07 12.01 -26.75
C SER A 724 11.33 10.99 -25.63
N ASP A 725 10.54 11.03 -24.57
CA ASP A 725 10.60 10.07 -23.46
C ASP A 725 9.56 8.95 -23.60
N CYS A 726 8.62 9.06 -24.54
CA CYS A 726 7.56 8.10 -24.82
C CYS A 726 7.71 7.48 -26.20
N THR A 727 8.90 6.93 -26.47
CA THR A 727 9.11 6.11 -27.67
C THR A 727 8.50 4.74 -27.43
N THR A 728 7.40 4.42 -28.12
CA THR A 728 6.83 3.07 -28.15
C THR A 728 7.82 2.12 -28.78
N ALA A 729 8.24 1.07 -28.06
CA ALA A 729 9.33 0.22 -28.53
C ALA A 729 9.06 -1.30 -28.44
N GLY A 730 8.01 -1.74 -27.73
CA GLY A 730 7.58 -3.14 -27.71
C GLY A 730 6.50 -3.50 -28.74
N PRO A 731 6.42 -4.77 -29.21
CA PRO A 731 5.28 -5.25 -30.00
C PRO A 731 3.96 -5.12 -29.20
N PRO A 732 2.87 -4.61 -29.80
CA PRO A 732 1.60 -4.40 -29.11
C PRO A 732 1.06 -5.65 -28.37
N ASP A 733 1.24 -6.83 -28.96
CA ASP A 733 0.75 -8.11 -28.42
C ASP A 733 1.52 -8.63 -27.18
N SER A 734 2.53 -7.88 -26.74
CA SER A 734 3.31 -8.19 -25.53
C SER A 734 2.60 -7.72 -24.27
N TYR A 735 1.81 -6.64 -24.36
CA TYR A 735 1.01 -6.13 -23.26
C TYR A 735 -0.32 -6.87 -23.19
N ILE A 736 -0.42 -7.79 -22.24
CA ILE A 736 -1.54 -8.73 -22.18
C ILE A 736 -2.65 -8.29 -21.21
N GLY A 737 -2.42 -7.24 -20.42
CA GLY A 737 -3.49 -6.60 -19.66
C GLY A 737 -3.06 -5.96 -18.35
N THR A 738 -3.96 -5.95 -17.37
CA THR A 738 -3.88 -5.12 -16.16
C THR A 738 -4.04 -5.94 -14.87
N LEU A 739 -3.42 -5.49 -13.79
CA LEU A 739 -3.53 -6.11 -12.46
C LEU A 739 -3.77 -5.05 -11.37
N GLY A 740 -4.96 -5.06 -10.77
CA GLY A 740 -5.25 -4.34 -9.52
C GLY A 740 -4.72 -5.11 -8.31
N LYS A 741 -4.29 -4.42 -7.25
CA LYS A 741 -3.69 -5.05 -6.06
C LYS A 741 -4.36 -4.52 -4.79
N LEU A 742 -4.69 -5.40 -3.85
CA LEU A 742 -5.11 -5.03 -2.50
C LEU A 742 -4.15 -5.68 -1.49
N ASP A 743 -3.29 -4.86 -0.89
CA ASP A 743 -2.53 -5.20 0.31
C ASP A 743 -3.44 -5.03 1.54
N THR A 744 -3.42 -6.01 2.46
CA THR A 744 -4.36 -6.05 3.58
C THR A 744 -3.71 -5.83 4.93
N ARG A 745 -2.43 -5.39 5.00
CA ARG A 745 -1.70 -5.17 6.25
C ARG A 745 -2.44 -4.25 7.23
N LYS A 746 -2.97 -3.11 6.73
CA LYS A 746 -3.77 -2.17 7.53
C LYS A 746 -5.27 -2.50 7.58
N LEU A 747 -5.73 -3.50 6.84
CA LEU A 747 -7.14 -3.83 6.63
C LEU A 747 -7.51 -5.08 7.43
N ARG A 748 -7.99 -4.90 8.67
CA ARG A 748 -8.26 -6.01 9.60
C ARG A 748 -9.69 -6.53 9.54
N SER A 749 -10.62 -5.75 9.02
CA SER A 749 -12.03 -6.14 8.92
C SER A 749 -12.49 -6.20 7.47
N LEU A 750 -13.37 -7.16 7.15
CA LEU A 750 -13.98 -7.24 5.81
C LEU A 750 -14.76 -5.97 5.44
N LYS A 751 -15.19 -5.17 6.43
CA LYS A 751 -15.78 -3.85 6.21
C LYS A 751 -14.75 -2.90 5.57
N ASP A 752 -13.52 -2.85 6.09
CA ASP A 752 -12.47 -1.98 5.57
C ASP A 752 -12.03 -2.43 4.16
N TRP A 753 -12.01 -3.75 3.92
CA TRP A 753 -11.76 -4.30 2.59
C TRP A 753 -12.82 -3.83 1.60
N ASN A 754 -14.10 -3.95 1.96
CA ASN A 754 -15.19 -3.57 1.08
C ASN A 754 -15.26 -2.06 0.84
N GLU A 755 -14.95 -1.22 1.84
CA GLU A 755 -14.87 0.24 1.68
C GLU A 755 -13.76 0.65 0.70
N LEU A 756 -12.66 -0.11 0.62
CA LEU A 756 -11.60 0.15 -0.33
C LEU A 756 -11.85 -0.50 -1.69
N LEU A 757 -12.29 -1.75 -1.74
CA LEU A 757 -12.47 -2.47 -3.01
C LEU A 757 -13.67 -1.97 -3.80
N PHE A 758 -14.79 -1.68 -3.16
CA PHE A 758 -16.05 -1.41 -3.86
C PHE A 758 -16.48 0.04 -3.69
N PRO A 759 -16.71 0.78 -4.79
CA PRO A 759 -16.87 0.32 -6.17
C PRO A 759 -15.59 0.35 -7.05
N ARG A 760 -14.38 0.59 -6.51
CA ARG A 760 -13.15 0.71 -7.33
C ARG A 760 -12.88 -0.50 -8.22
N LEU A 761 -13.21 -1.71 -7.77
CA LEU A 761 -13.12 -2.93 -8.57
C LEU A 761 -13.93 -2.84 -9.88
N LEU A 762 -15.13 -2.25 -9.83
CA LEU A 762 -16.02 -2.11 -11.00
C LEU A 762 -15.46 -1.09 -11.98
N ILE A 763 -14.89 0.01 -11.46
CA ILE A 763 -14.23 1.05 -12.26
C ILE A 763 -12.98 0.46 -12.95
N PHE A 764 -12.21 -0.35 -12.23
CA PHE A 764 -11.07 -1.06 -12.79
C PHE A 764 -11.49 -2.09 -13.84
N ALA A 765 -12.57 -2.83 -13.60
CA ALA A 765 -13.12 -3.76 -14.57
C ALA A 765 -13.58 -3.06 -15.85
N GLU A 766 -14.21 -1.87 -15.73
CA GLU A 766 -14.53 -1.00 -16.87
C GLU A 766 -13.29 -0.73 -17.71
N ARG A 767 -12.22 -0.20 -17.10
CA ARG A 767 -11.01 0.17 -17.84
C ARG A 767 -10.22 -1.03 -18.38
N SER A 768 -10.33 -2.18 -17.73
CA SER A 768 -9.63 -3.42 -18.12
C SER A 768 -10.36 -4.19 -19.22
N TRP A 769 -11.67 -3.95 -19.41
CA TRP A 769 -12.48 -4.58 -20.46
C TRP A 769 -12.73 -3.64 -21.64
N HIS A 770 -13.21 -2.42 -21.35
CA HIS A 770 -13.62 -1.43 -22.34
C HIS A 770 -12.46 -0.47 -22.67
N LYS A 771 -12.29 -0.19 -23.97
CA LYS A 771 -11.46 0.92 -24.45
C LYS A 771 -12.37 2.08 -24.84
N SER A 772 -12.31 3.17 -24.08
CA SER A 772 -13.10 4.37 -24.37
C SER A 772 -12.50 5.16 -25.53
N SER A 773 -13.32 5.87 -26.31
CA SER A 773 -12.86 6.65 -27.46
C SER A 773 -11.95 7.83 -27.08
N TRP A 774 -12.10 8.37 -25.87
CA TRP A 774 -11.27 9.48 -25.39
C TRP A 774 -9.88 9.04 -24.92
N GLU A 775 -9.62 7.74 -24.72
CA GLU A 775 -8.28 7.27 -24.31
C GLU A 775 -7.21 7.66 -25.33
N ASP A 776 -7.56 7.66 -26.62
CA ASP A 776 -6.66 8.06 -27.70
C ASP A 776 -6.33 9.56 -27.69
N SER A 777 -7.04 10.39 -26.90
CA SER A 777 -6.70 11.81 -26.72
C SER A 777 -5.52 12.06 -25.76
N PHE A 778 -5.07 11.03 -25.04
CA PHE A 778 -3.88 11.09 -24.19
C PHE A 778 -2.62 10.84 -25.02
N GLU A 779 -2.10 11.92 -25.61
CA GLU A 779 -0.85 11.90 -26.37
C GLU A 779 0.34 12.43 -25.55
N PRO A 780 1.57 11.92 -25.77
CA PRO A 780 2.79 12.50 -25.22
C PRO A 780 2.95 13.98 -25.56
N HIS A 781 3.50 14.75 -24.62
CA HIS A 781 3.75 16.18 -24.82
C HIS A 781 4.86 16.41 -25.84
N ARG A 782 4.63 17.27 -26.83
CA ARG A 782 5.57 17.45 -27.94
C ARG A 782 6.55 18.57 -27.66
N VAL A 783 7.81 18.37 -28.02
CA VAL A 783 8.85 19.40 -27.89
C VAL A 783 9.21 19.92 -29.27
N ARG A 784 9.17 21.24 -29.47
CA ARG A 784 9.67 21.89 -30.68
C ARG A 784 10.79 22.86 -30.32
N MET A 785 11.86 22.86 -31.10
CA MET A 785 12.85 23.92 -31.02
C MET A 785 12.36 25.09 -31.86
N ASN A 786 12.28 26.28 -31.27
CA ASN A 786 12.05 27.50 -32.06
C ASN A 786 13.31 27.75 -32.90
N ASN A 787 13.16 27.68 -34.22
CA ASN A 787 14.29 27.83 -35.15
C ASN A 787 14.97 29.21 -35.09
N ILE A 788 14.28 30.24 -34.58
CA ILE A 788 14.80 31.61 -34.46
C ILE A 788 15.49 31.80 -33.11
N THR A 789 14.80 31.53 -32.00
CA THR A 789 15.32 31.81 -30.65
C THR A 789 16.19 30.69 -30.08
N ARG A 790 16.22 29.52 -30.74
CA ARG A 790 16.79 28.26 -30.22
C ARG A 790 16.18 27.83 -28.86
N GLN A 791 15.05 28.41 -28.46
CA GLN A 791 14.36 28.02 -27.24
C GLN A 791 13.55 26.74 -27.46
N ILE A 792 13.57 25.88 -26.43
CA ILE A 792 12.75 24.69 -26.36
C ILE A 792 11.34 25.13 -25.97
N ILE A 793 10.36 24.84 -26.84
CA ILE A 793 8.95 25.06 -26.59
C ILE A 793 8.31 23.70 -26.38
N THR A 794 7.79 23.46 -25.17
CA THR A 794 6.97 22.29 -24.88
C THR A 794 5.52 22.61 -25.20
N ASN A 795 4.96 21.91 -26.19
CA ASN A 795 3.54 21.93 -26.51
C ASN A 795 2.85 20.83 -25.69
N TYR A 796 2.19 21.24 -24.62
CA TYR A 796 1.40 20.34 -23.79
C TYR A 796 0.13 19.94 -24.54
N THR A 797 -0.06 18.64 -24.66
CA THR A 797 -1.26 17.99 -25.20
C THR A 797 -2.33 17.99 -24.11
N VAL A 798 -3.56 18.33 -24.48
CA VAL A 798 -4.70 18.39 -23.55
C VAL A 798 -5.72 17.34 -24.01
N PRO A 799 -6.12 16.40 -23.14
CA PRO A 799 -7.09 15.37 -23.51
C PRO A 799 -8.50 15.96 -23.69
N ASN A 800 -9.41 15.21 -24.32
CA ASN A 800 -10.79 15.65 -24.51
C ASN A 800 -11.61 15.52 -23.21
N TRP A 801 -11.47 16.52 -22.35
CA TRP A 801 -12.11 16.57 -21.03
C TRP A 801 -13.63 16.47 -21.05
N ASN A 802 -14.29 17.00 -22.09
CA ASN A 802 -15.74 16.94 -22.18
C ASN A 802 -16.23 15.49 -22.33
N ASP A 803 -15.60 14.72 -23.22
CA ASP A 803 -15.94 13.31 -23.44
C ASP A 803 -15.65 12.48 -22.18
N ILE A 804 -14.49 12.72 -21.55
CA ILE A 804 -14.10 12.06 -20.29
C ILE A 804 -15.17 12.30 -19.22
N ILE A 805 -15.52 13.56 -18.95
CA ILE A 805 -16.47 13.93 -17.89
C ILE A 805 -17.87 13.36 -18.18
N GLN A 806 -18.29 13.35 -19.45
CA GLN A 806 -19.59 12.79 -19.84
C GLN A 806 -19.65 11.28 -19.60
N GLU A 807 -18.64 10.53 -20.04
CA GLU A 807 -18.60 9.08 -19.85
C GLU A 807 -18.41 8.70 -18.38
N GLU A 808 -17.53 9.41 -17.67
CA GLU A 808 -17.30 9.26 -16.24
C GLU A 808 -18.61 9.44 -15.45
N SER A 809 -19.32 10.54 -15.68
CA SER A 809 -20.59 10.84 -15.01
C SER A 809 -21.64 9.76 -15.28
N LYS A 810 -21.65 9.20 -16.48
CA LYS A 810 -22.57 8.13 -16.87
C LYS A 810 -22.22 6.80 -16.21
N VAL A 811 -20.96 6.38 -16.26
CA VAL A 811 -20.51 5.10 -15.68
C VAL A 811 -20.62 5.14 -14.17
N LEU A 812 -20.05 6.16 -13.51
CA LEU A 812 -20.09 6.29 -12.05
C LEU A 812 -21.53 6.48 -11.53
N GLY A 813 -22.36 7.25 -12.25
CA GLY A 813 -23.79 7.38 -11.95
C GLY A 813 -24.52 6.03 -11.99
N CYS A 814 -24.27 5.21 -13.01
CA CYS A 814 -24.89 3.88 -13.10
C CYS A 814 -24.34 2.88 -12.09
N ILE A 815 -23.06 2.97 -11.71
CA ILE A 815 -22.50 2.19 -10.60
C ILE A 815 -23.25 2.52 -9.30
N SER A 816 -23.42 3.81 -9.00
CA SER A 816 -24.16 4.27 -7.82
C SER A 816 -25.61 3.80 -7.82
N ARG A 817 -26.34 4.00 -8.92
CA ARG A 817 -27.77 3.71 -9.00
C ARG A 817 -28.11 2.23 -9.01
N LYS A 818 -27.27 1.40 -9.65
CA LYS A 818 -27.58 0.00 -9.95
C LYS A 818 -26.59 -0.97 -9.30
N GLU A 819 -25.30 -0.81 -9.59
CA GLU A 819 -24.31 -1.84 -9.26
C GLU A 819 -23.99 -1.92 -7.75
N LYS A 820 -23.96 -0.79 -7.02
CA LYS A 820 -23.81 -0.81 -5.55
C LYS A 820 -24.97 -1.53 -4.85
N LEU A 821 -26.19 -1.38 -5.37
CA LEU A 821 -27.34 -2.11 -4.88
C LEU A 821 -27.19 -3.60 -5.19
N ARG A 822 -26.80 -3.95 -6.41
CA ARG A 822 -26.52 -5.34 -6.79
C ARG A 822 -25.51 -6.01 -5.84
N LEU A 823 -24.37 -5.39 -5.58
CA LEU A 823 -23.35 -5.90 -4.65
C LEU A 823 -23.89 -6.19 -3.25
N MET A 824 -24.78 -5.33 -2.75
CA MET A 824 -25.36 -5.52 -1.42
C MET A 824 -26.49 -6.56 -1.42
N HIS A 825 -27.37 -6.52 -2.42
CA HIS A 825 -28.56 -7.37 -2.50
C HIS A 825 -28.22 -8.81 -2.90
N GLU A 826 -27.34 -9.00 -3.89
CA GLU A 826 -26.98 -10.31 -4.42
C GLU A 826 -25.80 -10.92 -3.63
N ASP A 827 -24.79 -10.12 -3.29
CA ASP A 827 -23.53 -10.65 -2.73
C ASP A 827 -23.36 -10.37 -1.22
N GLY A 828 -24.20 -9.49 -0.65
CA GLY A 828 -24.12 -9.11 0.77
C GLY A 828 -22.86 -8.31 1.11
N LEU A 829 -22.33 -7.56 0.14
CA LEU A 829 -21.14 -6.71 0.29
C LEU A 829 -21.56 -5.25 0.49
N LYS A 830 -20.88 -4.54 1.40
CA LYS A 830 -21.18 -3.14 1.73
C LYS A 830 -20.17 -2.21 1.05
N PRO A 831 -20.48 -1.62 -0.12
CA PRO A 831 -19.57 -0.72 -0.81
C PRO A 831 -19.41 0.62 -0.07
N TYR A 832 -18.34 1.35 -0.38
CA TYR A 832 -18.16 2.72 0.07
C TYR A 832 -19.23 3.64 -0.50
N VAL A 833 -19.76 4.49 0.37
CA VAL A 833 -20.73 5.55 0.05
C VAL A 833 -20.07 6.90 0.30
N GLU A 834 -20.00 7.74 -0.73
CA GLU A 834 -19.39 9.07 -0.67
C GLU A 834 -20.15 9.99 0.31
N PRO A 835 -19.46 10.70 1.22
CA PRO A 835 -20.07 11.75 2.02
C PRO A 835 -20.65 12.88 1.16
N PRO A 836 -21.71 13.56 1.63
CA PRO A 836 -22.37 14.57 0.84
C PRO A 836 -21.53 15.86 0.72
N GLY A 837 -21.75 16.59 -0.36
CA GLY A 837 -21.35 17.97 -0.49
C GLY A 837 -22.40 18.92 0.07
N ALA A 838 -21.98 20.06 0.61
CA ALA A 838 -22.89 21.13 0.97
C ALA A 838 -22.21 22.50 0.89
N ARG A 839 -22.96 23.52 0.47
CA ARG A 839 -22.52 24.92 0.45
C ARG A 839 -23.57 25.86 1.02
N LEU A 840 -23.14 27.00 1.54
CA LEU A 840 -24.03 28.10 1.88
C LEU A 840 -24.53 28.78 0.60
N LEU A 841 -25.83 29.04 0.54
CA LEU A 841 -26.48 29.86 -0.48
C LEU A 841 -26.45 31.32 0.00
N GLY A 842 -25.87 32.22 -0.80
CA GLY A 842 -25.83 33.65 -0.46
C GLY A 842 -27.24 34.26 -0.31
N GLY A 843 -27.35 35.29 0.53
CA GLY A 843 -28.60 36.02 0.81
C GLY A 843 -28.75 36.39 2.29
N ASN A 844 -29.85 37.07 2.65
CA ASN A 844 -30.14 37.47 4.04
C ASN A 844 -30.57 36.31 4.95
N THR A 845 -30.82 35.12 4.39
CA THR A 845 -31.10 33.88 5.13
C THR A 845 -29.99 32.87 4.91
N MET A 846 -29.49 32.28 6.01
CA MET A 846 -28.45 31.24 5.99
C MET A 846 -29.08 29.92 5.53
N ARG A 847 -29.12 29.72 4.22
CA ARG A 847 -29.60 28.48 3.59
C ARG A 847 -28.43 27.62 3.14
N ILE A 848 -28.49 26.33 3.36
CA ILE A 848 -27.52 25.36 2.87
C ILE A 848 -28.13 24.62 1.68
N ALA A 849 -27.39 24.48 0.58
CA ALA A 849 -27.69 23.48 -0.44
C ALA A 849 -26.81 22.25 -0.22
N ALA A 850 -27.41 21.08 -0.20
CA ALA A 850 -26.71 19.80 -0.10
C ALA A 850 -26.82 18.99 -1.39
N SER A 851 -25.78 18.24 -1.72
CA SER A 851 -25.70 17.36 -2.88
C SER A 851 -24.94 16.08 -2.55
N THR A 852 -25.14 15.05 -3.36
CA THR A 852 -24.37 13.81 -3.31
C THR A 852 -24.14 13.32 -4.74
N THR A 853 -23.02 12.65 -4.99
CA THR A 853 -22.74 11.91 -6.24
C THR A 853 -23.51 10.60 -6.31
N GLU A 854 -24.10 10.17 -5.19
CA GLU A 854 -24.79 8.90 -5.08
C GLU A 854 -26.27 9.08 -5.44
N ASP A 855 -26.61 9.13 -6.72
CA ASP A 855 -27.92 9.66 -7.14
C ASP A 855 -29.19 9.01 -6.59
N SER A 856 -29.13 7.71 -6.25
CA SER A 856 -30.26 6.99 -5.65
C SER A 856 -30.33 7.18 -4.12
N PHE A 857 -29.43 7.98 -3.56
CA PHE A 857 -29.29 8.19 -2.13
C PHE A 857 -29.83 9.56 -1.73
N TRP A 858 -30.24 9.64 -0.48
CA TRP A 858 -30.63 10.87 0.18
C TRP A 858 -29.45 11.46 0.91
N VAL A 859 -29.39 12.79 0.93
CA VAL A 859 -28.65 13.50 1.97
C VAL A 859 -29.55 13.55 3.19
N GLN A 860 -29.06 13.10 4.33
CA GLN A 860 -29.65 13.32 5.64
C GLN A 860 -28.89 14.43 6.37
N ALA A 861 -29.61 15.27 7.11
CA ALA A 861 -29.01 16.30 7.97
C ALA A 861 -29.48 16.18 9.43
N SER A 862 -28.56 16.41 10.38
CA SER A 862 -28.86 16.58 11.79
C SER A 862 -28.39 17.96 12.22
N VAL A 863 -29.30 18.76 12.76
CA VAL A 863 -29.03 20.13 13.23
C VAL A 863 -29.05 20.14 14.74
N ASN A 864 -27.97 20.59 15.38
CA ASN A 864 -27.85 20.66 16.85
C ASN A 864 -28.10 19.33 17.58
N GLY A 865 -27.80 18.20 16.91
CA GLY A 865 -28.02 16.85 17.46
C GLY A 865 -29.46 16.33 17.37
N ASN A 866 -30.37 17.09 16.73
CA ASN A 866 -31.74 16.63 16.48
C ASN A 866 -31.78 15.40 15.57
N PRO A 867 -32.90 14.63 15.57
CA PRO A 867 -33.10 13.52 14.65
C PRO A 867 -32.81 13.88 13.19
N TRP A 868 -32.33 12.90 12.42
CA TRP A 868 -31.97 13.09 11.02
C TRP A 868 -33.19 13.46 10.17
N THR A 869 -33.08 14.55 9.41
CA THR A 869 -34.04 14.95 8.37
C THR A 869 -33.66 14.29 7.06
N ASP A 870 -34.61 13.65 6.38
CA ASP A 870 -34.41 12.90 5.14
C ASP A 870 -34.46 13.79 3.89
N ASN A 871 -33.77 13.35 2.83
CA ASN A 871 -33.79 13.91 1.48
C ASN A 871 -33.56 15.44 1.43
N VAL A 872 -32.58 15.92 2.19
CA VAL A 872 -32.24 17.33 2.30
C VAL A 872 -31.63 17.84 0.99
N LYS A 873 -32.32 18.77 0.32
CA LYS A 873 -31.79 19.52 -0.83
C LYS A 873 -31.41 20.93 -0.44
N VAL A 874 -32.28 21.58 0.32
CA VAL A 874 -32.06 22.89 0.93
C VAL A 874 -32.46 22.80 2.41
N LEU A 875 -31.68 23.42 3.29
CA LEU A 875 -31.91 23.46 4.73
C LEU A 875 -31.69 24.89 5.24
N ASP A 876 -32.66 25.42 5.98
CA ASP A 876 -32.50 26.68 6.72
C ASP A 876 -31.71 26.43 8.01
N VAL A 877 -30.70 27.26 8.29
CA VAL A 877 -29.85 27.15 9.49
C VAL A 877 -29.51 28.52 10.06
N ASN A 878 -29.05 28.54 11.30
CA ASN A 878 -28.48 29.71 11.97
C ASN A 878 -26.95 29.64 12.00
N PRO A 879 -26.23 30.77 12.07
CA PRO A 879 -24.76 30.79 12.14
C PRO A 879 -24.14 29.97 13.29
N THR A 880 -24.90 29.76 14.37
CA THR A 880 -24.47 28.99 15.55
C THR A 880 -24.81 27.50 15.48
N ASP A 881 -25.52 27.06 14.45
CA ASP A 881 -25.97 25.68 14.36
C ASP A 881 -24.81 24.71 14.10
N SER A 882 -24.85 23.55 14.76
CA SER A 882 -23.96 22.43 14.46
C SER A 882 -24.66 21.48 13.50
N VAL A 883 -24.30 21.55 12.22
CA VAL A 883 -24.90 20.74 11.15
C VAL A 883 -24.01 19.54 10.83
N ARG A 884 -24.57 18.33 10.93
CA ARG A 884 -23.98 17.09 10.45
C ARG A 884 -24.75 16.57 9.24
N LEU A 885 -24.02 16.03 8.27
CA LEU A 885 -24.57 15.50 7.03
C LEU A 885 -24.09 14.07 6.80
N ARG A 886 -24.91 13.24 6.16
CA ARG A 886 -24.50 11.95 5.62
C ARG A 886 -25.30 11.60 4.38
N THR A 887 -24.74 10.77 3.51
CA THR A 887 -25.43 10.16 2.37
C THR A 887 -26.00 8.82 2.83
N VAL A 888 -27.24 8.49 2.49
CA VAL A 888 -27.89 7.22 2.86
C VAL A 888 -28.81 6.71 1.77
N HIS A 889 -28.86 5.39 1.56
CA HIS A 889 -29.85 4.81 0.66
C HIS A 889 -31.24 4.77 1.34
N PRO A 890 -32.31 5.27 0.69
CA PRO A 890 -33.63 5.42 1.29
C PRO A 890 -34.23 4.13 1.86
N ALA A 891 -34.06 3.01 1.16
CA ALA A 891 -34.61 1.72 1.58
C ALA A 891 -33.62 0.87 2.39
N LYS A 892 -32.36 1.31 2.53
CA LYS A 892 -31.24 0.46 2.96
C LYS A 892 -30.29 1.26 3.85
N ALA A 893 -30.72 1.45 5.10
CA ALA A 893 -30.02 2.30 6.09
C ALA A 893 -28.55 1.90 6.35
N GLU A 894 -28.16 0.65 6.04
CA GLU A 894 -26.79 0.17 6.15
C GLU A 894 -25.85 0.75 5.08
N LEU A 895 -26.39 1.16 3.92
CA LEU A 895 -25.64 1.88 2.88
C LEU A 895 -25.67 3.36 3.22
N ARG A 896 -24.70 3.79 4.02
CA ARG A 896 -24.54 5.19 4.41
C ARG A 896 -23.08 5.59 4.44
N SER A 897 -22.82 6.86 4.19
CA SER A 897 -21.49 7.46 4.31
C SER A 897 -21.10 7.65 5.78
N LYS A 898 -19.82 8.00 6.00
CA LYS A 898 -19.38 8.68 7.23
C LYS A 898 -20.16 9.98 7.40
N GLU A 899 -20.42 10.36 8.65
CA GLU A 899 -20.98 11.66 9.00
C GLU A 899 -19.93 12.75 8.84
N VAL A 900 -20.28 13.85 8.18
CA VAL A 900 -19.42 15.01 8.00
C VAL A 900 -20.03 16.24 8.64
N LYS A 901 -19.22 17.03 9.34
CA LYS A 901 -19.65 18.30 9.93
C LYS A 901 -19.54 19.39 8.88
N LEU A 902 -20.59 20.17 8.68
CA LEU A 902 -20.56 21.35 7.83
C LEU A 902 -20.08 22.56 8.63
N ASN A 903 -19.08 23.26 8.12
CA ASN A 903 -18.62 24.53 8.71
C ASN A 903 -19.51 25.69 8.21
N LEU A 904 -20.29 26.32 9.09
CA LEU A 904 -21.21 27.43 8.71
C LEU A 904 -20.51 28.80 8.59
N THR A 905 -19.22 28.81 8.28
CA THR A 905 -18.45 30.04 8.07
C THR A 905 -18.43 30.43 6.60
N SER A 906 -18.37 31.74 6.32
CA SER A 906 -18.04 32.28 4.99
C SER A 906 -16.54 32.20 4.66
N LEU A 907 -15.71 31.78 5.62
CA LEU A 907 -14.28 31.58 5.41
C LEU A 907 -14.05 30.40 4.44
N PRO A 908 -13.08 30.52 3.50
CA PRO A 908 -12.73 29.42 2.62
C PRO A 908 -12.30 28.18 3.42
N THR A 909 -12.53 26.99 2.87
CA THR A 909 -12.09 25.74 3.51
C THR A 909 -10.57 25.74 3.71
N PRO A 910 -10.00 24.95 4.63
CA PRO A 910 -8.54 24.82 4.72
C PRO A 910 -7.91 24.51 3.36
N ARG A 911 -8.58 23.66 2.56
CA ARG A 911 -8.13 23.30 1.21
C ARG A 911 -8.15 24.51 0.27
N GLU A 912 -9.21 25.31 0.24
CA GLU A 912 -9.28 26.55 -0.55
C GLU A 912 -8.27 27.61 -0.10
N GLN A 913 -8.00 27.71 1.21
CA GLN A 913 -6.97 28.63 1.73
C GLN A 913 -5.58 28.23 1.26
N PHE A 914 -5.24 26.95 1.40
CA PHE A 914 -3.95 26.40 0.96
C PHE A 914 -3.78 26.44 -0.55
N ARG A 915 -4.88 26.21 -1.29
CA ARG A 915 -4.99 26.49 -2.71
C ARG A 915 -4.56 27.94 -2.94
N LYS A 916 -5.29 28.94 -2.47
CA LYS A 916 -4.93 30.35 -2.72
C LYS A 916 -3.46 30.69 -2.39
N ILE A 917 -2.92 30.20 -1.26
CA ILE A 917 -1.52 30.38 -0.87
C ILE A 917 -0.54 29.85 -1.92
N ALA A 918 -0.76 28.64 -2.44
CA ALA A 918 0.11 28.06 -3.45
C ALA A 918 -0.04 28.70 -4.84
N GLN A 919 -1.23 29.20 -5.18
CA GLN A 919 -1.50 29.95 -6.42
C GLN A 919 -0.72 31.27 -6.40
N ASP A 920 -0.75 31.96 -5.26
CA ASP A 920 0.00 33.19 -5.03
C ASP A 920 1.52 32.94 -5.03
N ALA A 921 1.97 31.78 -4.52
CA ALA A 921 3.38 31.38 -4.56
C ALA A 921 3.86 31.07 -5.99
N LEU A 922 3.06 30.33 -6.76
CA LEU A 922 3.34 30.03 -8.17
C LEU A 922 3.38 31.32 -9.01
N SER A 923 2.38 32.19 -8.84
CA SER A 923 2.31 33.48 -9.55
C SER A 923 3.53 34.36 -9.25
N ARG A 924 3.97 34.41 -7.99
CA ARG A 924 5.21 35.11 -7.59
C ARG A 924 6.44 34.49 -8.24
N ARG A 925 6.51 33.16 -8.30
CA ARG A 925 7.64 32.46 -8.94
C ARG A 925 7.72 32.74 -10.43
N ILE A 926 6.58 32.63 -11.14
CA ILE A 926 6.48 32.99 -12.56
C ILE A 926 6.89 34.45 -12.77
N GLY A 927 6.45 35.38 -11.91
CA GLY A 927 6.86 36.78 -11.96
C GLY A 927 8.38 36.97 -11.81
N ILE A 928 9.03 36.23 -10.90
CA ILE A 928 10.49 36.25 -10.72
C ILE A 928 11.20 35.68 -11.95
N ASP A 929 10.72 34.58 -12.52
CA ASP A 929 11.34 33.94 -13.67
C ASP A 929 11.18 34.81 -14.94
N ILE A 930 10.06 35.53 -15.11
CA ILE A 930 9.88 36.56 -16.16
C ILE A 930 10.86 37.73 -15.95
N GLN A 931 11.03 38.22 -14.72
CA GLN A 931 12.01 39.27 -14.43
C GLN A 931 13.44 38.82 -14.73
N ARG A 932 13.79 37.58 -14.39
CA ARG A 932 15.10 36.98 -14.70
C ARG A 932 15.32 36.85 -16.21
N ALA A 933 14.31 36.44 -16.97
CA ALA A 933 14.37 36.34 -18.43
C ALA A 933 14.54 37.71 -19.12
N ARG A 934 14.15 38.81 -18.46
CA ARG A 934 14.34 40.19 -18.94
C ARG A 934 15.70 40.80 -18.56
N MET A 935 16.48 40.15 -17.70
CA MET A 935 17.82 40.62 -17.34
C MET A 935 18.87 40.08 -18.33
N PRO A 936 19.89 40.86 -18.69
CA PRO A 936 21.00 40.38 -19.52
C PRO A 936 21.70 39.18 -18.85
N PRO A 937 22.25 38.23 -19.63
CA PRO A 937 22.74 36.95 -19.10
C PRO A 937 23.89 37.19 -18.12
N MET A 938 23.64 37.00 -16.83
CA MET A 938 24.72 36.78 -15.87
C MET A 938 25.33 35.40 -16.12
N PRO A 939 26.64 35.19 -15.87
CA PRO A 939 27.24 33.87 -15.93
C PRO A 939 26.64 32.99 -14.82
N VAL A 940 25.68 32.12 -15.18
CA VAL A 940 25.04 31.20 -14.22
C VAL A 940 25.79 29.88 -14.22
N ASN A 941 26.16 29.44 -13.03
CA ASN A 941 26.79 28.16 -12.73
C ASN A 941 25.95 26.99 -13.31
N PRO A 942 26.53 26.04 -14.08
CA PRO A 942 25.81 24.92 -14.71
C PRO A 942 25.11 23.96 -13.72
N THR A 943 25.31 24.14 -12.43
CA THR A 943 24.76 23.31 -11.36
C THR A 943 23.40 23.79 -10.82
N TYR A 944 22.89 24.95 -11.24
CA TYR A 944 21.56 25.41 -10.82
C TYR A 944 20.45 24.79 -11.68
N ARG A 945 20.05 23.55 -11.34
CA ARG A 945 18.73 23.05 -11.76
C ARG A 945 17.67 23.83 -10.98
N PRO A 946 16.63 24.39 -11.63
CA PRO A 946 15.54 25.02 -10.90
C PRO A 946 14.96 23.98 -9.92
N PRO A 947 14.57 24.38 -8.70
CA PRO A 947 13.78 23.50 -7.85
C PRO A 947 12.56 23.04 -8.65
N VAL A 948 12.32 21.73 -8.58
CA VAL A 948 11.18 20.99 -9.14
C VAL A 948 9.94 21.90 -9.23
N PRO A 949 9.22 21.94 -10.37
CA PRO A 949 7.99 22.74 -10.47
C PRO A 949 7.16 22.46 -9.23
N LEU A 950 6.63 23.52 -8.58
CA LEU A 950 5.62 23.36 -7.54
C LEU A 950 4.65 22.28 -8.06
N PRO A 951 4.52 21.13 -7.38
CA PRO A 951 3.68 20.05 -7.85
C PRO A 951 2.36 20.68 -8.26
N SER A 952 2.01 20.50 -9.54
CA SER A 952 0.85 21.08 -10.20
C SER A 952 -0.28 21.24 -9.20
N PHE A 953 -0.74 22.48 -9.10
CA PHE A 953 -1.76 22.89 -8.17
C PHE A 953 -3.02 22.01 -8.30
N ASP A 954 -3.41 21.30 -7.24
CA ASP A 954 -4.63 20.51 -7.11
C ASP A 954 -5.84 21.45 -7.00
N PRO A 955 -6.71 21.54 -8.02
CA PRO A 955 -7.99 22.17 -7.87
C PRO A 955 -8.90 21.20 -7.13
N ALA A 956 -9.32 21.61 -5.93
CA ALA A 956 -10.45 21.09 -5.15
C ALA A 956 -11.14 19.88 -5.80
N ASP A 957 -10.69 18.68 -5.40
CA ASP A 957 -11.26 17.38 -5.77
C ASP A 957 -10.91 16.90 -7.19
N ASP A 958 -10.33 15.69 -7.30
CA ASP A 958 -9.99 15.01 -8.57
C ASP A 958 -11.15 15.01 -9.58
N ARG A 959 -12.39 15.17 -9.10
CA ARG A 959 -13.62 15.20 -9.89
C ARG A 959 -13.69 16.38 -10.88
N ALA A 960 -13.19 17.58 -10.53
CA ALA A 960 -13.32 18.77 -11.39
C ALA A 960 -11.96 19.35 -11.82
N PRO A 961 -11.41 18.97 -13.00
CA PRO A 961 -10.15 19.55 -13.49
C PRO A 961 -10.28 21.07 -13.67
N ASP A 962 -9.51 21.86 -12.93
CA ASP A 962 -9.35 23.29 -13.20
C ASP A 962 -8.45 23.45 -14.42
N LEU A 963 -9.10 23.56 -15.59
CA LEU A 963 -8.44 23.80 -16.87
C LEU A 963 -7.52 25.03 -16.83
N ALA A 964 -7.81 26.04 -15.99
CA ALA A 964 -6.96 27.20 -15.83
C ALA A 964 -5.72 26.90 -14.96
N ALA A 965 -5.83 26.04 -13.95
CA ALA A 965 -4.68 25.53 -13.20
C ALA A 965 -3.79 24.62 -14.06
N ILE A 966 -4.40 23.78 -14.91
CA ILE A 966 -3.68 22.98 -15.91
C ILE A 966 -2.92 23.91 -16.86
N ALA A 967 -3.58 24.94 -17.41
CA ALA A 967 -2.93 25.91 -18.28
C ALA A 967 -1.82 26.71 -17.57
N ALA A 968 -2.01 27.06 -16.30
CA ALA A 968 -1.01 27.82 -15.52
C ALA A 968 0.21 26.98 -15.10
N ALA A 969 0.06 25.66 -14.95
CA ALA A 969 1.18 24.73 -14.75
C ALA A 969 2.10 24.63 -15.98
N HIS A 970 1.62 25.12 -17.12
CA HIS A 970 2.24 25.02 -18.43
C HIS A 970 2.35 26.42 -19.08
N PRO A 971 3.24 27.32 -18.57
CA PRO A 971 3.31 28.69 -19.07
C PRO A 971 3.60 28.70 -20.59
N PRO A 972 2.94 29.58 -21.36
CA PRO A 972 3.16 29.70 -22.80
C PRO A 972 4.62 30.12 -23.09
N PRO A 973 5.17 29.77 -24.27
CA PRO A 973 6.48 30.23 -24.68
C PRO A 973 6.53 31.77 -24.76
N LEU A 974 7.64 32.35 -24.32
CA LEU A 974 7.89 33.80 -24.35
C LEU A 974 7.69 34.37 -25.77
N PRO A 975 7.13 35.58 -25.92
CA PRO A 975 6.92 36.20 -27.23
C PRO A 975 8.25 36.49 -27.95
N PRO A 976 8.32 36.32 -29.29
CA PRO A 976 9.56 36.50 -30.05
C PRO A 976 9.89 37.99 -30.26
N GLY A 977 11.07 38.43 -29.82
CA GLY A 977 11.52 39.80 -30.09
C GLY A 977 12.70 40.29 -29.23
N MET A 978 13.90 39.71 -29.37
CA MET A 978 15.16 40.40 -29.10
C MET A 978 16.29 39.78 -29.97
N PRO A 979 16.98 40.56 -30.84
CA PRO A 979 17.96 40.03 -31.79
C PRO A 979 19.35 39.79 -31.16
N PRO A 980 20.18 38.88 -31.70
CA PRO A 980 21.35 38.35 -30.98
C PRO A 980 22.67 39.00 -31.41
N HIS A 981 22.92 40.29 -31.18
CA HIS A 981 24.25 40.87 -31.41
C HIS A 981 24.53 42.02 -30.45
N MET A 982 25.40 41.81 -29.44
CA MET A 982 26.33 42.79 -28.86
C MET A 982 26.99 42.21 -27.59
N MET A 983 28.23 41.73 -27.72
CA MET A 983 29.27 41.84 -26.69
C MET A 983 30.43 42.58 -27.35
N PRO A 984 31.09 43.56 -26.67
CA PRO A 984 32.31 43.18 -25.93
C PRO A 984 32.68 44.03 -24.68
N ASN A 985 33.49 43.41 -23.81
CA ASN A 985 34.58 43.92 -22.95
C ASN A 985 34.37 44.90 -21.76
N MET A 986 34.60 44.33 -20.55
CA MET A 986 35.28 44.87 -19.32
C MET A 986 34.61 45.98 -18.48
N PRO A 987 35.01 46.24 -17.19
CA PRO A 987 35.75 45.47 -16.17
C PRO A 987 35.02 45.36 -14.79
N PHE A 988 35.53 44.55 -13.86
CA PHE A 988 34.99 44.36 -12.49
C PHE A 988 35.17 45.60 -11.57
N PRO A 989 34.15 46.00 -10.79
CA PRO A 989 34.33 46.81 -9.58
C PRO A 989 34.20 45.97 -8.27
N PRO A 990 34.76 46.46 -7.13
CA PRO A 990 35.08 45.65 -5.95
C PRO A 990 33.89 45.45 -4.99
N ARG A 991 33.94 44.37 -4.19
CA ARG A 991 32.93 44.02 -3.18
C ARG A 991 32.94 45.00 -1.99
N PRO A 992 31.79 45.53 -1.53
CA PRO A 992 31.64 46.05 -0.18
C PRO A 992 31.32 44.91 0.82
N PRO A 993 31.71 45.04 2.10
CA PRO A 993 31.48 44.03 3.12
C PRO A 993 30.04 44.15 3.65
N PHE A 994 29.24 43.10 3.57
CA PHE A 994 27.93 43.05 4.22
C PHE A 994 27.95 42.09 5.42
N VAL A 995 27.88 42.72 6.59
CA VAL A 995 27.65 42.15 7.91
C VAL A 995 26.22 41.59 7.98
N PRO A 996 25.97 40.35 8.43
CA PRO A 996 24.63 39.88 8.70
C PRO A 996 24.16 40.38 10.08
N PRO A 997 22.92 40.90 10.23
CA PRO A 997 22.41 41.26 11.55
C PRO A 997 22.11 39.99 12.35
N LEU A 998 22.83 39.85 13.47
CA LEU A 998 22.52 38.92 14.56
C LEU A 998 21.20 39.33 15.22
N LEU A 999 20.17 38.50 15.11
CA LEU A 999 19.00 38.56 16.01
C LEU A 999 19.18 37.54 17.15
N PRO A 1000 19.05 37.95 18.44
CA PRO A 1000 19.33 37.08 19.58
C PRO A 1000 18.25 36.00 19.80
N PRO A 1001 18.61 34.87 20.45
CA PRO A 1001 17.69 33.77 20.74
C PRO A 1001 16.68 34.20 21.82
N GLY A 1002 15.52 34.68 21.39
CA GLY A 1002 14.43 35.11 22.29
C GLY A 1002 13.11 35.46 21.60
N GLN A 1003 13.09 35.65 20.28
CA GLN A 1003 11.89 36.10 19.55
C GLN A 1003 11.16 35.02 18.72
N MET A 1004 11.60 33.76 18.74
CA MET A 1004 10.88 32.65 18.07
C MET A 1004 9.71 32.06 18.89
N ARG A 1005 9.45 32.56 20.11
CA ARG A 1005 8.33 32.11 20.96
C ARG A 1005 7.05 32.97 20.86
N ALA A 1006 7.08 34.08 20.13
CA ALA A 1006 5.96 35.04 20.07
C ALA A 1006 5.16 35.05 18.74
N LEU A 1007 5.57 34.28 17.73
CA LEU A 1007 4.87 34.20 16.42
C LEU A 1007 4.07 32.89 16.23
N GLY A 1008 4.10 31.99 17.22
CA GLY A 1008 3.33 30.72 17.24
C GLY A 1008 2.06 30.75 18.11
N GLN A 1009 1.80 31.83 18.84
CA GLN A 1009 0.64 31.95 19.75
C GLN A 1009 -0.48 32.89 19.26
N GLN A 1010 -0.29 33.60 18.14
CA GLN A 1010 -1.29 34.55 17.59
C GLN A 1010 -2.11 34.04 16.40
N ALA A 1011 -1.92 32.79 15.95
CA ALA A 1011 -2.73 32.17 14.89
C ALA A 1011 -3.74 31.11 15.41
N GLY A 1012 -3.86 30.94 16.74
CA GLY A 1012 -4.72 29.93 17.38
C GLY A 1012 -5.90 30.49 18.20
N GLN A 1013 -6.16 31.81 18.16
CA GLN A 1013 -7.14 32.46 19.04
C GLN A 1013 -8.39 33.01 18.33
N ALA A 1014 -8.68 32.59 17.08
CA ALA A 1014 -9.85 33.09 16.33
C ALA A 1014 -11.09 32.15 16.34
N LEU A 1015 -11.16 31.11 17.18
CA LEU A 1015 -12.28 30.14 17.17
C LEU A 1015 -12.84 29.70 18.53
N ARG A 1016 -12.64 30.46 19.61
CA ARG A 1016 -13.40 30.25 20.87
C ARG A 1016 -13.85 31.58 21.46
N GLY A 1017 -15.14 31.83 21.35
CA GLY A 1017 -15.80 32.93 22.06
C GLY A 1017 -16.02 32.62 23.54
N GLN A 1018 -15.91 33.68 24.33
CA GLN A 1018 -16.41 33.92 25.69
C GLN A 1018 -15.68 33.27 26.89
N GLY A 1019 -15.21 34.16 27.79
CA GLY A 1019 -14.74 33.84 29.15
C GLY A 1019 -13.73 34.88 29.66
N GLN A 1020 -14.18 35.75 30.57
CA GLN A 1020 -13.56 36.99 31.06
C GLN A 1020 -12.31 36.84 31.96
N GLN A 1021 -11.47 37.91 31.94
CA GLN A 1021 -10.78 38.65 33.05
C GLN A 1021 -9.99 37.84 34.11
N THR A 1022 -8.79 38.17 34.61
CA THR A 1022 -8.01 39.41 34.93
C THR A 1022 -6.54 38.93 35.14
N GLY A 1023 -5.43 39.65 34.91
CA GLY A 1023 -5.01 40.93 35.48
C GLY A 1023 -3.72 40.78 36.33
N GLN A 1024 -2.55 40.91 35.68
CA GLN A 1024 -1.23 41.48 36.12
C GLN A 1024 -0.52 41.10 37.45
N GLN A 1025 0.80 40.78 37.35
CA GLN A 1025 1.93 41.62 37.87
C GLN A 1025 3.36 41.00 37.58
N THR A 1026 4.12 41.67 36.69
CA THR A 1026 5.52 42.22 36.80
C THR A 1026 6.50 41.72 37.89
N LEU A 1027 7.85 41.58 37.80
CA LEU A 1027 9.04 42.11 37.04
C LEU A 1027 10.32 41.36 37.61
N PRO A 1028 11.62 41.72 37.39
CA PRO A 1028 12.46 41.94 36.20
C PRO A 1028 13.87 41.23 36.25
N ALA A 1029 14.82 41.68 35.39
CA ALA A 1029 16.01 41.01 34.84
C ALA A 1029 17.42 41.44 35.35
N GLN A 1030 18.47 40.79 34.78
CA GLN A 1030 19.86 41.22 34.46
C GLN A 1030 21.05 40.63 35.29
N PRO A 1031 22.36 40.70 34.85
CA PRO A 1031 22.97 40.19 33.59
C PRO A 1031 24.44 39.64 33.70
N ARG A 1032 24.90 38.96 32.62
CA ARG A 1032 26.25 38.81 31.98
C ARG A 1032 27.59 38.66 32.76
N GLY A 1033 28.43 37.74 32.25
CA GLY A 1033 29.92 37.75 32.31
C GLY A 1033 30.56 36.85 31.21
N PRO A 1034 31.60 37.28 30.45
CA PRO A 1034 32.24 36.51 29.34
C PRO A 1034 33.72 36.10 29.59
N MET A 1035 34.24 35.12 28.82
CA MET A 1035 35.67 34.82 28.47
C MET A 1035 35.71 33.41 27.81
N GLY A 1036 36.53 33.00 26.83
CA GLY A 1036 37.66 33.52 26.05
C GLY A 1036 38.31 32.33 25.29
N LEU A 1037 38.69 32.50 24.00
CA LEU A 1037 40.02 32.21 23.40
C LEU A 1037 40.11 30.88 22.59
N THR A 1038 40.08 30.89 21.25
CA THR A 1038 41.13 31.11 20.20
C THR A 1038 41.90 29.85 19.76
N GLY A 1039 41.98 29.65 18.44
CA GLY A 1039 42.88 28.70 17.76
C GLY A 1039 42.64 28.62 16.25
N GLN A 1040 43.26 29.54 15.49
CA GLN A 1040 43.35 29.58 14.02
C GLN A 1040 44.42 28.63 13.49
N ALA A 1041 44.29 28.14 12.25
CA ALA A 1041 45.31 28.25 11.19
C ALA A 1041 44.83 27.64 9.86
N ALA A 1042 45.21 28.32 8.77
CA ALA A 1042 44.84 28.10 7.37
C ALA A 1042 45.88 27.25 6.60
N GLY A 1043 45.52 26.80 5.39
CA GLY A 1043 46.48 26.22 4.43
C GLY A 1043 45.85 25.88 3.08
N THR A 1044 46.07 26.75 2.10
CA THR A 1044 45.69 26.69 0.68
C THR A 1044 46.62 25.80 -0.16
N GLY A 1045 46.12 25.19 -1.24
CA GLY A 1045 46.94 24.54 -2.29
C GLY A 1045 46.09 24.10 -3.49
N VAL A 1046 46.60 24.31 -4.72
CA VAL A 1046 45.81 24.48 -5.96
C VAL A 1046 45.86 23.27 -6.93
N ALA A 1047 44.85 23.23 -7.82
CA ALA A 1047 44.79 22.78 -9.22
C ALA A 1047 45.45 21.45 -9.69
N GLY A 1048 44.67 20.63 -10.41
CA GLY A 1048 45.15 19.54 -11.27
C GLY A 1048 43.99 18.77 -11.92
N GLN A 1049 44.13 18.43 -13.21
CA GLN A 1049 43.07 18.09 -14.16
C GLN A 1049 42.57 16.62 -14.14
N SER A 1050 41.35 16.44 -14.68
CA SER A 1050 40.84 15.32 -15.50
C SER A 1050 40.93 13.86 -14.99
N GLY A 1051 39.77 13.18 -14.98
CA GLY A 1051 39.68 11.71 -15.11
C GLY A 1051 38.73 11.03 -14.13
N GLN A 1052 37.59 10.55 -14.66
CA GLN A 1052 36.81 9.34 -14.32
C GLN A 1052 36.65 8.84 -12.86
N GLN A 1053 35.42 8.35 -12.60
CA GLN A 1053 34.91 7.49 -11.49
C GLN A 1053 34.29 8.18 -10.26
N PRO A 1054 33.00 7.91 -9.94
CA PRO A 1054 32.45 8.12 -8.61
C PRO A 1054 32.52 6.83 -7.77
N SER A 1055 33.13 6.92 -6.60
CA SER A 1055 33.25 5.85 -5.60
C SER A 1055 32.17 5.95 -4.50
N ALA A 1056 31.44 4.84 -4.35
CA ALA A 1056 30.90 4.19 -3.14
C ALA A 1056 30.58 4.98 -1.84
N ALA A 1057 29.32 4.88 -1.40
CA ALA A 1057 28.80 4.59 -0.03
C ALA A 1057 27.28 4.86 -0.05
N GLY A 1058 26.34 4.04 0.42
CA GLY A 1058 26.32 2.82 1.20
C GLY A 1058 24.99 2.82 1.99
N GLN A 1059 24.20 1.74 1.87
CA GLN A 1059 23.06 1.31 2.71
C GLN A 1059 21.68 1.99 2.53
N GLY A 1060 20.67 1.15 2.25
CA GLY A 1060 19.24 1.46 2.34
C GLY A 1060 18.40 0.80 1.25
N THR A 1061 18.08 -0.48 1.43
CA THR A 1061 17.21 -1.31 0.59
C THR A 1061 15.85 -0.66 0.32
N GLN A 1062 15.54 -0.45 -0.97
CA GLN A 1062 14.25 0.02 -1.49
C GLN A 1062 13.33 -1.16 -1.79
N GLN A 1063 12.07 -1.01 -1.43
CA GLN A 1063 11.10 -2.08 -1.21
C GLN A 1063 10.12 -2.18 -2.39
N GLY A 1064 10.11 -3.34 -3.04
CA GLY A 1064 9.08 -3.76 -3.99
C GLY A 1064 8.03 -4.62 -3.28
N LEU A 1065 6.74 -4.36 -3.57
CA LEU A 1065 5.64 -5.31 -3.29
C LEU A 1065 5.97 -6.69 -3.89
N PRO A 1066 5.49 -7.84 -3.35
CA PRO A 1066 4.61 -8.04 -2.20
C PRO A 1066 5.19 -9.04 -1.15
N GLY A 1067 5.16 -8.83 0.16
CA GLY A 1067 4.45 -7.80 0.89
C GLY A 1067 5.14 -6.46 0.77
N GLN A 1068 4.35 -5.39 0.66
CA GLN A 1068 4.91 -4.05 0.66
C GLN A 1068 5.50 -3.81 2.05
N GLN A 1069 6.74 -4.24 2.18
CA GLN A 1069 7.72 -3.61 3.00
C GLN A 1069 7.50 -2.08 2.77
N ARG A 1070 7.23 -1.38 3.87
CA ARG A 1070 6.72 0.00 3.98
C ARG A 1070 7.37 0.94 2.97
N THR A 1071 6.64 1.44 1.97
CA THR A 1071 7.28 2.28 0.95
C THR A 1071 7.79 3.58 1.55
N GLY A 1072 9.07 3.58 1.89
CA GLY A 1072 9.81 4.77 2.21
C GLY A 1072 10.16 5.45 0.90
N VAL A 1073 9.36 6.44 0.49
CA VAL A 1073 9.86 7.48 -0.40
C VAL A 1073 11.01 8.16 0.35
N VAL A 1074 12.25 7.80 0.02
CA VAL A 1074 13.42 8.59 0.38
C VAL A 1074 13.17 9.98 -0.20
N PRO A 1075 13.11 11.07 0.59
CA PRO A 1075 13.10 12.40 0.04
C PRO A 1075 14.36 12.52 -0.82
N GLY A 1076 14.15 12.65 -2.13
CA GLY A 1076 15.22 12.95 -3.07
C GLY A 1076 16.11 14.02 -2.48
N GLN A 1077 17.42 13.75 -2.54
CA GLN A 1077 18.50 14.62 -2.15
C GLN A 1077 18.11 16.09 -2.33
N TRP A 1078 18.00 16.79 -1.20
CA TRP A 1078 17.97 18.25 -1.22
C TRP A 1078 19.17 18.71 -2.05
N PRO A 1079 18.99 19.62 -3.03
CA PRO A 1079 20.13 20.31 -3.59
C PRO A 1079 20.80 21.04 -2.42
N PHE A 1080 22.02 20.64 -2.11
CA PHE A 1080 22.89 21.29 -1.14
C PHE A 1080 22.85 22.81 -1.37
N PHE A 1081 22.36 23.56 -0.39
CA PHE A 1081 22.66 24.98 -0.29
C PHE A 1081 24.08 25.10 0.28
N PRO A 1082 25.06 25.65 -0.47
CA PRO A 1082 26.37 25.94 0.10
C PRO A 1082 26.23 27.18 0.99
N GLY A 1083 26.44 27.04 2.30
CA GLY A 1083 26.35 28.19 3.21
C GLY A 1083 26.52 27.96 4.72
N MET A 1084 26.73 26.73 5.22
CA MET A 1084 26.98 26.52 6.67
C MET A 1084 28.17 25.57 6.91
N PRO A 1085 29.03 25.82 7.92
CA PRO A 1085 30.31 25.12 8.08
C PRO A 1085 30.13 23.67 8.58
N ALA A 1086 30.89 22.75 7.98
CA ALA A 1086 30.97 21.35 8.37
C ALA A 1086 31.81 21.19 9.67
N ALA A 1087 31.17 21.31 10.83
CA ALA A 1087 31.79 20.97 12.11
C ALA A 1087 30.73 20.65 13.18
N GLN A 1088 29.95 19.57 13.00
CA GLN A 1088 29.10 18.98 14.07
C GLN A 1088 28.48 17.59 13.76
N PHE A 1089 28.93 16.89 12.71
CA PHE A 1089 28.45 15.53 12.41
C PHE A 1089 29.49 14.46 12.76
N PRO A 1090 29.16 13.41 13.54
CA PRO A 1090 30.00 12.23 13.66
C PRO A 1090 29.95 11.40 12.36
N PRO A 1091 31.08 10.81 11.91
CA PRO A 1091 31.17 10.14 10.62
C PRO A 1091 30.59 8.73 10.73
N MET A 1092 29.48 8.45 10.04
CA MET A 1092 28.86 7.12 10.03
C MET A 1092 28.50 6.63 8.62
N PHE A 1093 29.31 6.89 7.59
CA PHE A 1093 29.15 6.24 6.29
C PHE A 1093 30.50 6.14 5.56
N ASN A 1094 31.37 5.24 6.02
CA ASN A 1094 32.49 4.73 5.21
C ASN A 1094 32.49 3.18 5.28
N PRO A 1095 32.10 2.48 4.20
CA PRO A 1095 32.14 1.02 4.11
C PRO A 1095 33.55 0.43 4.35
N GLN A 1096 34.61 1.20 4.14
CA GLN A 1096 35.99 0.74 4.36
C GLN A 1096 36.36 0.63 5.86
N MET A 1097 35.66 1.30 6.78
CA MET A 1097 35.94 1.18 8.23
C MET A 1097 35.29 -0.04 8.89
N GLN A 1098 34.23 -0.63 8.32
CA GLN A 1098 33.67 -1.89 8.83
C GLN A 1098 34.62 -3.07 8.62
N ARG A 1099 35.44 -3.06 7.56
CA ARG A 1099 36.55 -4.01 7.38
C ARG A 1099 37.66 -3.85 8.42
N ALA A 1100 37.82 -2.67 9.04
CA ALA A 1100 38.84 -2.43 10.07
C ALA A 1100 38.38 -2.83 11.49
N LEU A 1101 37.07 -2.88 11.76
CA LEU A 1101 36.53 -3.26 13.07
C LEU A 1101 36.36 -4.78 13.23
N GLN A 1102 36.24 -5.55 12.14
CA GLN A 1102 36.27 -7.02 12.20
C GLN A 1102 37.68 -7.63 12.21
N MET A 1103 38.72 -6.84 11.90
CA MET A 1103 40.13 -7.30 11.96
C MET A 1103 40.88 -6.93 13.25
N ARG A 1104 40.24 -6.27 14.23
CA ARG A 1104 40.85 -5.94 15.55
C ARG A 1104 40.47 -6.90 16.68
N GLY A 1105 40.06 -8.12 16.34
CA GLY A 1105 39.75 -9.19 17.28
C GLY A 1105 40.91 -10.14 17.59
N GLN A 1106 42.18 -9.72 17.53
CA GLN A 1106 43.33 -10.47 18.05
C GLN A 1106 44.45 -9.49 18.43
N GLY A 1107 44.73 -9.31 19.73
CA GLY A 1107 45.83 -8.44 20.17
C GLY A 1107 45.75 -7.96 21.62
N GLN A 1108 46.20 -8.82 22.54
CA GLN A 1108 46.90 -8.53 23.81
C GLN A 1108 46.44 -7.36 24.72
N ILE A 1109 46.00 -7.75 25.93
CA ILE A 1109 45.91 -6.92 27.15
C ILE A 1109 47.32 -6.56 27.64
N PRO A 1110 47.53 -5.35 28.20
CA PRO A 1110 48.32 -5.24 29.43
C PRO A 1110 47.59 -4.49 30.54
N GLN A 1111 47.66 -5.05 31.74
CA GLN A 1111 47.26 -4.45 33.01
C GLN A 1111 48.21 -3.30 33.42
N THR A 1112 47.68 -2.24 34.00
CA THR A 1112 48.44 -1.32 34.87
C THR A 1112 47.65 -0.99 36.13
N GLN A 1113 48.29 -1.27 37.27
CA GLN A 1113 47.87 -1.04 38.64
C GLN A 1113 47.96 0.44 39.03
N GLY A 1114 47.13 0.86 40.00
CA GLY A 1114 47.26 2.15 40.70
C GLY A 1114 46.23 2.25 41.84
N ALA A 1115 46.72 2.14 43.08
CA ALA A 1115 46.00 2.13 44.36
C ALA A 1115 45.13 3.40 44.60
N VAL A 1116 44.13 3.41 45.51
CA VAL A 1116 44.28 3.72 46.95
C VAL A 1116 43.06 3.22 47.78
N ALA A 1117 43.37 2.64 48.95
CA ALA A 1117 42.67 2.36 50.23
C ALA A 1117 41.18 2.73 50.46
N GLY A 1118 40.38 2.02 51.27
CA GLY A 1118 40.69 0.91 52.19
C GLY A 1118 39.45 0.37 52.95
N ALA A 1119 39.69 -0.75 53.65
CA ALA A 1119 38.95 -1.40 54.77
C ALA A 1119 37.43 -1.69 54.60
N GLY A 1120 36.89 -2.89 54.83
CA GLY A 1120 37.37 -4.04 55.59
C GLY A 1120 36.64 -5.34 55.22
N GLN A 1121 37.29 -6.43 55.62
CA GLN A 1121 37.03 -7.83 55.27
C GLN A 1121 35.87 -8.45 56.07
N SER A 1122 35.14 -9.41 55.47
CA SER A 1122 34.95 -10.76 56.02
C SER A 1122 34.25 -11.73 55.05
N ARG A 1123 35.03 -12.71 54.57
CA ARG A 1123 34.80 -14.15 54.24
C ARG A 1123 33.37 -14.60 53.82
N VAL A 1124 33.08 -15.11 52.58
CA VAL A 1124 33.51 -16.34 51.84
C VAL A 1124 32.78 -17.63 52.35
N PRO A 1125 32.38 -18.64 51.53
CA PRO A 1125 31.62 -18.67 50.25
C PRO A 1125 30.69 -19.96 50.09
N GLN A 1126 30.16 -20.20 48.88
CA GLN A 1126 29.81 -21.52 48.26
C GLN A 1126 28.75 -22.46 48.87
N GLN A 1127 27.67 -22.72 48.11
CA GLN A 1127 27.16 -24.04 47.64
C GLN A 1127 25.85 -23.80 46.86
N GLN A 1128 25.80 -24.05 45.54
CA GLN A 1128 25.33 -25.27 44.86
C GLN A 1128 23.82 -25.58 45.00
N ALA A 1129 23.21 -25.73 43.81
CA ALA A 1129 21.97 -26.45 43.45
C ALA A 1129 20.61 -25.83 43.82
N GLY A 1130 19.84 -25.52 42.77
CA GLY A 1130 18.45 -25.07 42.77
C GLY A 1130 18.06 -24.62 41.37
#